data_AF-A0A1Y2BBI6-F1
#
_entry.id   AF-A0A1Y2BBI6-F1
#
_cell.length_a   1.000
_cell.length_b   1.000
_cell.length_c   1.000
_cell.angle_alpha   90.00
_cell.angle_beta   90.00
_cell.angle_gamma   90.00
#
_symmetry.space_group_name_H-M   'P 1'
#
loop_
_entity.id
_entity.type
_entity.pdbx_description
1 polymer ?
#
loop_
_entity_poly.entity_id
_entity_poly.type
_entity_poly.pdbx_seq_one_letter_code
_entity_poly.pdbx_strand_id
1 'polypeptide(L)'
;MKVQLLFFLFFLVYNVLGESFFPNDQRAEIFKITDNEVPIFRITLPEKEFYTLKRAANNLSRGGINGYNEEIIGTIGIINSQNFNEIFKGYNIKELLPKLPMNEEGYPTIDYKPYLLSSLNFHYIIEGESDSTTILFNVFNSDSYLNLIEVLYVLSGLEISPEADSDFVDLFSYYGKDAVIVDENGKYSLNIDYSNYYKRQYEEEDESYYSADFKTKNGTLVVEINNDKKKFKKITFSLGNGSSRVYSKPNYNLKIRGDKELFGRRQFKLRGDAADPSFMRTKLMSDIHNRLGLKSLSANYAFLYINDEFMGLQVLTDIYKETWIEYVYGEKNTTNLFKGNNADLTINNLNGYENENKDTTADDTKDLSKFLTDMTNAETATDVESIFELEQFNKEIALEYITIGTDHFMASHNYYIYKQPQNGKWIYLSHDFDLDLDTYTDETNHELTFNDFNTSNMVTKLILSNEEYFKEMIKEIIEKAFNPSVLFPHIDEIKSFIKPYVELDKKPDENGEYPGKINKNSYYEEYLFTLKQWNDSIEFINEENSKCGLKCFIIRRYRFICKEYGIECDPTYMNENYDMSNGKGEPSTIKEPESESSSSSLNTEKETAVTTKNESVPTSESSAPLHCLSEFYGYPCCSPELTEVYAQDDYGDWGYDFSKSEWCGLTKYESSTDTTNDSDNCWSEALGYPCCPSGITTVYEHDEDGDWSYNFSKEEWCGIIKH
;
A
#
# COMPACT_ATOMS: atom_id res chain seq x y z
N MET A 1 27.45 -47.34 27.23
CA MET A 1 27.94 -45.97 26.94
C MET A 1 28.26 -45.70 25.46
N LYS A 2 29.46 -45.97 24.91
CA LYS A 2 29.81 -45.49 23.54
C LYS A 2 28.83 -45.91 22.43
N VAL A 3 28.29 -47.14 22.47
CA VAL A 3 27.29 -47.61 21.48
C VAL A 3 25.91 -46.95 21.67
N GLN A 4 25.50 -46.66 22.91
CA GLN A 4 24.26 -45.92 23.20
C GLN A 4 24.37 -44.45 22.77
N LEU A 5 25.55 -43.84 22.92
CA LEU A 5 25.78 -42.47 22.43
C LEU A 5 25.70 -42.40 20.90
N LEU A 6 26.22 -43.41 20.20
CA LEU A 6 26.09 -43.51 18.74
C LEU A 6 24.64 -43.75 18.29
N PHE A 7 23.87 -44.56 19.02
CA PHE A 7 22.44 -44.73 18.75
C PHE A 7 21.66 -43.42 19.00
N PHE A 8 21.98 -42.67 20.05
CA PHE A 8 21.37 -41.36 20.30
C PHE A 8 21.74 -40.31 19.23
N LEU A 9 22.99 -40.31 18.76
CA LEU A 9 23.43 -39.47 17.64
C LEU A 9 22.76 -39.87 16.33
N PHE A 10 22.61 -41.17 16.04
CA PHE A 10 21.84 -41.61 14.88
C PHE A 10 20.35 -41.27 15.01
N PHE A 11 19.75 -41.35 16.19
CA PHE A 11 18.37 -40.90 16.41
C PHE A 11 18.24 -39.39 16.23
N LEU A 12 19.17 -38.58 16.73
CA LEU A 12 19.17 -37.13 16.51
C LEU A 12 19.37 -36.77 15.03
N VAL A 13 20.23 -37.48 14.29
CA VAL A 13 20.40 -37.25 12.85
C VAL A 13 19.19 -37.75 12.03
N TYR A 14 18.52 -38.83 12.45
CA TYR A 14 17.28 -39.30 11.81
C TYR A 14 16.04 -38.44 12.12
N ASN A 15 15.99 -37.76 13.28
CA ASN A 15 14.91 -36.84 13.63
C ASN A 15 15.15 -35.39 13.15
N VAL A 16 16.31 -35.09 12.55
CA VAL A 16 16.60 -33.79 11.91
C VAL A 16 16.41 -33.86 10.39
N LEU A 17 16.23 -35.05 9.81
CA LEU A 17 15.58 -35.21 8.52
C LEU A 17 14.06 -35.30 8.71
N GLY A 18 13.47 -34.18 9.11
CA GLY A 18 12.02 -34.01 9.01
C GLY A 18 11.57 -34.23 7.56
N GLU A 19 10.37 -34.76 7.35
CA GLU A 19 9.80 -34.83 6.00
C GLU A 19 9.71 -33.41 5.43
N SER A 20 10.18 -33.24 4.19
CA SER A 20 10.05 -31.97 3.45
C SER A 20 8.62 -31.44 3.57
N PHE A 21 8.45 -30.14 3.85
CA PHE A 21 7.12 -29.51 3.83
C PHE A 21 6.42 -29.76 2.47
N PHE A 22 7.21 -29.89 1.40
CA PHE A 22 6.77 -30.28 0.06
C PHE A 22 7.12 -31.76 -0.22
N PRO A 23 6.25 -32.73 0.12
CA PRO A 23 6.51 -34.15 -0.12
C PRO A 23 6.52 -34.50 -1.61
N ASN A 24 5.76 -33.77 -2.42
CA ASN A 24 5.71 -33.89 -3.88
C ASN A 24 5.93 -32.51 -4.52
N ASP A 25 7.16 -32.00 -4.45
CA ASP A 25 7.44 -30.60 -4.77
C ASP A 25 7.33 -30.26 -6.27
N GLN A 26 6.16 -29.71 -6.65
CA GLN A 26 5.82 -29.28 -8.02
C GLN A 26 6.30 -27.86 -8.36
N ARG A 27 6.91 -27.12 -7.42
CA ARG A 27 7.25 -25.70 -7.58
C ARG A 27 8.35 -25.48 -8.63
N ALA A 28 8.41 -24.28 -9.19
CA ALA A 28 9.49 -23.89 -10.11
C ALA A 28 10.85 -23.83 -9.41
N GLU A 29 11.93 -23.96 -10.17
CA GLU A 29 13.30 -23.99 -9.64
C GLU A 29 13.65 -22.72 -8.85
N ILE A 30 13.20 -21.53 -9.28
CA ILE A 30 13.37 -20.28 -8.52
C ILE A 30 12.87 -20.41 -7.08
N PHE A 31 11.62 -20.85 -6.87
CA PHE A 31 11.01 -20.91 -5.54
C PHE A 31 11.65 -21.96 -4.62
N LYS A 32 12.20 -23.03 -5.20
CA LYS A 32 12.98 -24.06 -4.50
C LYS A 32 14.34 -23.54 -4.03
N ILE A 33 15.01 -22.72 -4.84
CA ILE A 33 16.30 -22.14 -4.46
C ILE A 33 16.09 -21.08 -3.38
N THR A 34 15.07 -20.23 -3.51
CA THR A 34 14.80 -19.14 -2.56
C THR A 34 14.33 -19.60 -1.19
N ASP A 35 14.04 -20.89 -0.97
CA ASP A 35 13.76 -21.41 0.38
C ASP A 35 14.96 -21.28 1.34
N ASN A 36 16.18 -21.08 0.81
CA ASN A 36 17.42 -21.02 1.60
C ASN A 36 18.16 -19.67 1.54
N GLU A 37 17.76 -18.75 0.65
CA GLU A 37 18.41 -17.46 0.43
C GLU A 37 17.38 -16.44 -0.11
N VAL A 38 17.36 -15.22 0.43
CA VAL A 38 16.54 -14.13 -0.15
C VAL A 38 17.34 -13.47 -1.28
N PRO A 39 16.96 -13.64 -2.55
CA PRO A 39 17.68 -13.07 -3.69
C PRO A 39 17.56 -11.56 -3.76
N ILE A 40 18.58 -10.92 -4.34
CA ILE A 40 18.58 -9.47 -4.59
C ILE A 40 18.23 -9.22 -6.06
N PHE A 41 17.09 -8.58 -6.30
CA PHE A 41 16.64 -8.10 -7.60
C PHE A 41 17.03 -6.63 -7.76
N ARG A 42 18.05 -6.35 -8.57
CA ARG A 42 18.47 -4.98 -8.94
C ARG A 42 17.90 -4.61 -10.30
N ILE A 43 16.99 -3.66 -10.31
CA ILE A 43 16.40 -3.07 -11.52
C ILE A 43 17.10 -1.75 -11.82
N THR A 44 17.47 -1.53 -13.09
CA THR A 44 17.97 -0.24 -13.56
C THR A 44 17.04 0.28 -14.63
N LEU A 45 16.52 1.49 -14.44
CA LEU A 45 15.63 2.24 -15.34
C LEU A 45 16.31 3.55 -15.77
N PRO A 46 15.99 4.11 -16.95
CA PRO A 46 16.31 5.50 -17.27
C PRO A 46 15.78 6.44 -16.18
N GLU A 47 16.57 7.45 -15.79
CA GLU A 47 16.26 8.33 -14.66
C GLU A 47 14.88 9.00 -14.77
N LYS A 48 14.56 9.56 -15.94
CA LYS A 48 13.24 10.13 -16.25
C LYS A 48 12.09 9.12 -16.07
N GLU A 49 12.32 7.84 -16.36
CA GLU A 49 11.32 6.79 -16.14
C GLU A 49 11.21 6.41 -14.65
N PHE A 50 12.31 6.44 -13.90
CA PHE A 50 12.27 6.23 -12.44
C PHE A 50 11.55 7.38 -11.72
N TYR A 51 11.82 8.63 -12.10
CA TYR A 51 11.03 9.79 -11.65
C TYR A 51 9.54 9.63 -12.00
N THR A 52 9.23 9.19 -13.22
CA THR A 52 7.84 8.92 -13.64
C THR A 52 7.20 7.81 -12.82
N LEU A 53 7.94 6.75 -12.46
CA LEU A 53 7.50 5.68 -11.56
C LEU A 53 7.18 6.23 -10.16
N LYS A 54 8.05 7.04 -9.56
CA LYS A 54 7.79 7.64 -8.24
C LYS A 54 6.56 8.53 -8.26
N ARG A 55 6.43 9.39 -9.28
CA ARG A 55 5.25 10.25 -9.47
C ARG A 55 3.96 9.44 -9.68
N ALA A 56 4.03 8.33 -10.41
CA ALA A 56 2.90 7.44 -10.65
C ALA A 56 2.51 6.59 -9.42
N ALA A 57 3.47 6.31 -8.54
CA ALA A 57 3.24 5.63 -7.27
C ALA A 57 2.70 6.57 -6.18
N ASN A 58 3.09 7.85 -6.20
CA ASN A 58 2.62 8.86 -5.25
C ASN A 58 1.19 9.30 -5.55
N ASN A 59 0.24 8.44 -5.19
CA ASN A 59 -1.15 8.53 -5.59
C ASN A 59 -1.89 9.65 -4.83
N LEU A 60 -2.30 10.71 -5.53
CA LEU A 60 -3.15 11.77 -4.99
C LEU A 60 -4.60 11.27 -4.86
N SER A 61 -4.87 10.40 -3.89
CA SER A 61 -6.25 10.05 -3.54
C SER A 61 -6.90 11.22 -2.81
N ARG A 62 -8.05 11.73 -3.32
CA ARG A 62 -8.86 12.80 -2.69
C ARG A 62 -9.11 12.57 -1.18
N GLY A 63 -9.20 11.31 -0.74
CA GLY A 63 -9.38 10.97 0.67
C GLY A 63 -8.13 11.07 1.57
N GLY A 64 -6.93 11.32 1.05
CA GLY A 64 -5.71 11.45 1.88
C GLY A 64 -5.63 12.80 2.58
N ILE A 65 -4.93 12.89 3.71
CA ILE A 65 -4.74 14.13 4.47
C ILE A 65 -4.21 15.29 3.60
N ASN A 66 -3.30 15.00 2.66
CA ASN A 66 -2.77 15.98 1.72
C ASN A 66 -3.81 16.41 0.67
N GLY A 67 -4.70 15.51 0.22
CA GLY A 67 -5.79 15.84 -0.69
C GLY A 67 -6.81 16.78 -0.05
N TYR A 68 -7.22 16.50 1.19
CA TYR A 68 -8.06 17.42 1.96
C TYR A 68 -7.37 18.76 2.23
N ASN A 69 -6.07 18.76 2.54
CA ASN A 69 -5.31 20.00 2.73
C ASN A 69 -5.21 20.83 1.43
N GLU A 70 -5.04 20.19 0.26
CA GLU A 70 -5.12 20.86 -1.04
C GLU A 70 -6.52 21.43 -1.30
N GLU A 71 -7.59 20.70 -0.97
CA GLU A 71 -8.99 21.14 -1.12
C GLU A 71 -9.35 22.30 -0.16
N ILE A 72 -8.82 22.30 1.06
CA ILE A 72 -8.92 23.41 2.03
C ILE A 72 -8.21 24.66 1.52
N ILE A 73 -6.98 24.52 1.00
CA ILE A 73 -6.21 25.63 0.41
C ILE A 73 -6.96 26.19 -0.81
N GLY A 74 -7.48 25.32 -1.69
CA GLY A 74 -8.26 25.70 -2.86
C GLY A 74 -9.53 26.46 -2.49
N THR A 75 -10.34 25.92 -1.58
CA THR A 75 -11.60 26.53 -1.11
C THR A 75 -11.37 27.93 -0.52
N ILE A 76 -10.37 28.08 0.36
CA ILE A 76 -10.05 29.37 0.98
C ILE A 76 -9.42 30.33 -0.05
N GLY A 77 -8.66 29.81 -1.01
CA GLY A 77 -8.15 30.58 -2.16
C GLY A 77 -9.27 31.16 -3.02
N ILE A 78 -10.28 30.35 -3.35
CA ILE A 78 -11.49 30.79 -4.07
C ILE A 78 -12.17 31.92 -3.30
N ILE A 79 -12.42 31.76 -1.99
CA ILE A 79 -13.07 32.79 -1.16
C ILE A 79 -12.25 34.09 -1.12
N ASN A 80 -10.93 34.02 -0.90
CA ASN A 80 -10.05 35.19 -0.86
C ASN A 80 -9.91 35.89 -2.24
N SER A 81 -10.15 35.19 -3.34
CA SER A 81 -10.07 35.77 -4.70
C SER A 81 -11.23 36.73 -5.04
N GLN A 82 -12.33 36.68 -4.29
CA GLN A 82 -13.55 37.43 -4.59
C GLN A 82 -13.56 38.82 -3.94
N ASN A 83 -13.95 39.86 -4.70
CA ASN A 83 -14.19 41.18 -4.10
C ASN A 83 -15.64 41.27 -3.58
N PHE A 84 -15.80 41.08 -2.26
CA PHE A 84 -17.11 41.09 -1.61
C PHE A 84 -17.83 42.44 -1.66
N ASN A 85 -17.11 43.58 -1.79
CA ASN A 85 -17.73 44.88 -2.02
C ASN A 85 -18.37 44.98 -3.42
N GLU A 86 -17.82 44.27 -4.40
CA GLU A 86 -18.29 44.29 -5.79
C GLU A 86 -19.36 43.24 -6.07
N ILE A 87 -19.29 42.06 -5.45
CA ILE A 87 -20.27 40.98 -5.69
C ILE A 87 -21.49 41.03 -4.76
N PHE A 88 -21.41 41.64 -3.57
CA PHE A 88 -22.55 41.83 -2.65
C PHE A 88 -22.98 43.31 -2.56
N LYS A 89 -23.31 43.90 -3.72
CA LYS A 89 -23.64 45.32 -3.84
C LYS A 89 -24.81 45.71 -2.95
N GLY A 90 -24.62 46.73 -2.10
CA GLY A 90 -25.64 47.25 -1.19
C GLY A 90 -25.62 46.65 0.23
N TYR A 91 -24.75 45.67 0.49
CA TYR A 91 -24.54 45.10 1.83
C TYR A 91 -23.22 45.59 2.44
N ASN A 92 -23.22 45.82 3.76
CA ASN A 92 -22.00 46.14 4.51
C ASN A 92 -21.42 44.85 5.11
N ILE A 93 -20.58 44.15 4.36
CA ILE A 93 -20.08 42.82 4.77
C ILE A 93 -19.27 42.88 6.08
N LYS A 94 -18.55 43.99 6.35
CA LYS A 94 -17.82 44.17 7.64
C LYS A 94 -18.74 44.32 8.86
N GLU A 95 -20.00 44.71 8.66
CA GLU A 95 -21.02 44.81 9.71
C GLU A 95 -21.80 43.50 9.89
N LEU A 96 -22.04 42.77 8.78
CA LEU A 96 -22.69 41.45 8.81
C LEU A 96 -21.77 40.35 9.34
N LEU A 97 -20.47 40.41 9.02
CA LEU A 97 -19.46 39.41 9.37
C LEU A 97 -18.24 40.10 10.02
N PRO A 98 -18.37 40.63 11.26
CA PRO A 98 -17.31 41.41 11.91
C PRO A 98 -16.06 40.61 12.29
N LYS A 99 -16.11 39.27 12.22
CA LYS A 99 -14.95 38.37 12.40
C LYS A 99 -14.17 38.10 11.11
N LEU A 100 -14.76 38.37 9.93
CA LEU A 100 -14.15 38.04 8.64
C LEU A 100 -12.97 38.99 8.37
N PRO A 101 -11.72 38.48 8.26
CA PRO A 101 -10.58 39.31 7.88
C PRO A 101 -10.75 39.72 6.41
N MET A 102 -10.78 41.03 6.15
CA MET A 102 -11.02 41.59 4.81
C MET A 102 -10.27 42.91 4.65
N ASN A 103 -9.54 43.06 3.54
CA ASN A 103 -8.72 44.25 3.26
C ASN A 103 -9.58 45.51 2.98
N GLU A 104 -8.94 46.64 2.68
CA GLU A 104 -9.67 47.89 2.40
C GLU A 104 -10.39 47.87 1.04
N GLU A 105 -9.91 47.07 0.09
CA GLU A 105 -10.44 46.97 -1.28
C GLU A 105 -11.70 46.08 -1.38
N GLY A 106 -11.87 45.13 -0.44
CA GLY A 106 -13.03 44.24 -0.35
C GLY A 106 -12.74 42.76 -0.52
N TYR A 107 -11.47 42.36 -0.59
CA TYR A 107 -11.07 40.95 -0.67
C TYR A 107 -10.88 40.35 0.72
N PRO A 108 -11.45 39.17 1.00
CA PRO A 108 -11.12 38.41 2.20
C PRO A 108 -9.62 38.09 2.28
N THR A 109 -9.11 38.02 3.50
CA THR A 109 -7.70 37.74 3.79
C THR A 109 -7.61 36.64 4.86
N ILE A 110 -8.31 35.53 4.60
CA ILE A 110 -8.42 34.36 5.48
C ILE A 110 -7.13 33.55 5.35
N ASP A 111 -6.46 33.26 6.48
CA ASP A 111 -5.34 32.32 6.50
C ASP A 111 -5.88 30.89 6.44
N TYR A 112 -5.36 30.08 5.52
CA TYR A 112 -5.75 28.67 5.41
C TYR A 112 -5.04 27.77 6.44
N LYS A 113 -3.89 28.20 6.97
CA LYS A 113 -3.04 27.37 7.86
C LYS A 113 -3.76 26.83 9.10
N PRO A 114 -4.66 27.58 9.78
CA PRO A 114 -5.41 27.08 10.94
C PRO A 114 -6.39 25.94 10.63
N TYR A 115 -6.76 25.75 9.36
CA TYR A 115 -7.68 24.69 8.93
C TYR A 115 -6.94 23.43 8.46
N LEU A 116 -5.62 23.48 8.26
CA LEU A 116 -4.85 22.34 7.78
C LEU A 116 -4.88 21.18 8.79
N LEU A 117 -5.20 20.00 8.26
CA LEU A 117 -5.28 18.76 8.98
C LEU A 117 -3.89 18.24 9.33
N SER A 118 -3.75 17.75 10.57
CA SER A 118 -2.63 16.94 11.04
C SER A 118 -3.10 15.48 11.22
N SER A 119 -2.18 14.51 11.17
CA SER A 119 -2.53 13.08 11.30
C SER A 119 -3.34 12.76 12.56
N LEU A 120 -3.08 13.48 13.66
CA LEU A 120 -3.80 13.35 14.93
C LEU A 120 -5.26 13.83 14.84
N ASN A 121 -5.49 14.98 14.19
CA ASN A 121 -6.83 15.56 14.05
C ASN A 121 -7.64 14.88 12.95
N PHE A 122 -6.98 14.43 11.89
CA PHE A 122 -7.58 13.75 10.75
C PHE A 122 -8.31 12.46 11.16
N HIS A 123 -7.69 11.66 12.01
CA HIS A 123 -8.29 10.42 12.53
C HIS A 123 -9.59 10.70 13.30
N TYR A 124 -9.58 11.68 14.21
CA TYR A 124 -10.75 12.08 15.01
C TYR A 124 -11.91 12.62 14.16
N ILE A 125 -11.62 13.24 13.01
CA ILE A 125 -12.65 13.79 12.11
C ILE A 125 -13.29 12.69 11.22
N ILE A 126 -12.60 11.56 11.03
CA ILE A 126 -13.08 10.44 10.20
C ILE A 126 -13.78 9.34 11.03
N GLU A 127 -13.57 9.27 12.35
CA GLU A 127 -14.28 8.31 13.23
C GLU A 127 -15.81 8.55 13.25
N GLY A 128 -16.50 7.95 12.26
CA GLY A 128 -17.96 7.99 12.11
C GLY A 128 -18.48 8.71 10.85
N GLU A 129 -17.62 9.42 10.12
CA GLU A 129 -18.00 10.20 8.93
C GLU A 129 -17.52 9.51 7.64
N SER A 130 -18.37 9.49 6.62
CA SER A 130 -18.15 8.66 5.40
C SER A 130 -17.98 9.44 4.09
N ASP A 131 -18.08 10.77 4.12
CA ASP A 131 -18.04 11.61 2.92
C ASP A 131 -17.20 12.89 3.10
N SER A 132 -16.59 13.34 2.01
CA SER A 132 -15.69 14.50 1.98
C SER A 132 -16.38 15.82 2.35
N THR A 133 -17.65 16.00 1.97
CA THR A 133 -18.43 17.21 2.27
C THR A 133 -18.64 17.35 3.79
N THR A 134 -18.97 16.27 4.49
CA THR A 134 -19.12 16.27 5.95
C THR A 134 -17.78 16.47 6.67
N ILE A 135 -16.70 15.86 6.18
CA ILE A 135 -15.34 16.06 6.71
C ILE A 135 -14.91 17.54 6.61
N LEU A 136 -15.06 18.15 5.43
CA LEU A 136 -14.73 19.56 5.21
C LEU A 136 -15.67 20.51 5.96
N PHE A 137 -16.97 20.18 6.05
CA PHE A 137 -17.91 20.90 6.91
C PHE A 137 -17.42 20.94 8.37
N ASN A 138 -16.98 19.81 8.91
CA ASN A 138 -16.47 19.72 10.28
C ASN A 138 -15.16 20.52 10.47
N VAL A 139 -14.27 20.58 9.47
CA VAL A 139 -13.07 21.45 9.47
C VAL A 139 -13.43 22.93 9.46
N PHE A 140 -14.38 23.33 8.61
CA PHE A 140 -14.78 24.72 8.43
C PHE A 140 -15.70 25.24 9.55
N ASN A 141 -16.42 24.37 10.25
CA ASN A 141 -17.29 24.68 11.40
C ASN A 141 -16.51 24.75 12.74
N SER A 142 -15.26 25.23 12.68
CA SER A 142 -14.38 25.39 13.84
C SER A 142 -14.34 26.83 14.33
N ASP A 143 -14.63 27.04 15.62
CA ASP A 143 -14.60 28.36 16.27
C ASP A 143 -13.18 28.79 16.71
N SER A 144 -12.13 28.03 16.38
CA SER A 144 -10.74 28.28 16.83
C SER A 144 -10.05 29.47 16.15
N TYR A 145 -10.48 29.85 14.94
CA TYR A 145 -9.96 30.97 14.16
C TYR A 145 -11.09 31.79 13.54
N LEU A 146 -11.82 31.18 12.59
CA LEU A 146 -13.00 31.75 11.95
C LEU A 146 -13.91 30.60 11.53
N ASN A 147 -15.17 30.61 11.97
CA ASN A 147 -16.15 29.64 11.52
C ASN A 147 -16.54 29.99 10.08
N LEU A 148 -16.04 29.21 9.11
CA LEU A 148 -16.21 29.50 7.69
C LEU A 148 -17.60 29.07 7.19
N ILE A 149 -18.24 28.13 7.90
CA ILE A 149 -19.65 27.78 7.69
C ILE A 149 -20.57 28.96 8.09
N GLU A 150 -20.31 29.66 9.19
CA GLU A 150 -21.01 30.92 9.55
C GLU A 150 -20.91 31.94 8.40
N VAL A 151 -19.73 32.11 7.81
CA VAL A 151 -19.49 33.03 6.68
C VAL A 151 -20.31 32.62 5.44
N LEU A 152 -20.20 31.37 4.98
CA LEU A 152 -20.90 30.89 3.77
C LEU A 152 -22.43 30.86 3.96
N TYR A 153 -22.91 30.52 5.16
CA TYR A 153 -24.33 30.57 5.52
C TYR A 153 -24.91 31.99 5.47
N VAL A 154 -24.16 33.00 5.95
CA VAL A 154 -24.61 34.41 5.90
C VAL A 154 -24.58 34.95 4.47
N LEU A 155 -23.49 34.70 3.72
CA LEU A 155 -23.31 35.23 2.37
C LEU A 155 -24.30 34.64 1.34
N SER A 156 -24.58 33.34 1.43
CA SER A 156 -25.61 32.68 0.61
C SER A 156 -27.04 33.20 0.86
N GLY A 157 -27.26 33.96 1.94
CA GLY A 157 -28.51 34.66 2.21
C GLY A 157 -28.64 36.05 1.57
N LEU A 158 -27.64 36.52 0.83
CA LEU A 158 -27.58 37.86 0.21
C LEU A 158 -27.83 37.81 -1.31
N GLU A 159 -28.25 38.94 -1.88
CA GLU A 159 -28.29 39.07 -3.35
C GLU A 159 -26.86 39.21 -3.89
N ILE A 160 -26.45 38.27 -4.75
CA ILE A 160 -25.12 38.18 -5.34
C ILE A 160 -25.12 38.64 -6.81
N SER A 161 -24.06 39.35 -7.20
CA SER A 161 -23.88 39.86 -8.56
C SER A 161 -23.56 38.72 -9.55
N PRO A 162 -24.09 38.72 -10.79
CA PRO A 162 -23.79 37.70 -11.80
C PRO A 162 -22.32 37.61 -12.24
N GLU A 163 -21.50 38.59 -11.85
CA GLU A 163 -20.05 38.63 -12.08
C GLU A 163 -19.23 37.89 -11.00
N ALA A 164 -19.89 37.26 -10.01
CA ALA A 164 -19.22 36.36 -9.07
C ALA A 164 -18.69 35.11 -9.78
N ASP A 165 -17.58 34.57 -9.27
CA ASP A 165 -16.98 33.35 -9.79
C ASP A 165 -17.89 32.12 -9.58
N SER A 166 -17.95 31.22 -10.56
CA SER A 166 -18.81 30.03 -10.52
C SER A 166 -18.47 29.12 -9.36
N ASP A 167 -17.18 28.90 -9.13
CA ASP A 167 -16.69 27.92 -8.16
C ASP A 167 -16.94 28.47 -6.74
N PHE A 168 -16.88 29.80 -6.57
CA PHE A 168 -17.32 30.46 -5.34
C PHE A 168 -18.84 30.34 -5.09
N VAL A 169 -19.67 30.48 -6.13
CA VAL A 169 -21.13 30.32 -6.02
C VAL A 169 -21.49 28.87 -5.67
N ASP A 170 -20.78 27.89 -6.25
CA ASP A 170 -21.03 26.47 -6.00
C ASP A 170 -20.76 26.06 -4.54
N LEU A 171 -19.87 26.75 -3.81
CA LEU A 171 -19.69 26.56 -2.36
C LEU A 171 -21.00 26.74 -1.58
N PHE A 172 -21.94 27.56 -2.04
CA PHE A 172 -23.24 27.74 -1.39
C PHE A 172 -24.18 26.53 -1.55
N SER A 173 -23.99 25.69 -2.57
CA SER A 173 -24.73 24.43 -2.73
C SER A 173 -24.32 23.38 -1.69
N TYR A 174 -23.08 23.46 -1.18
CA TYR A 174 -22.54 22.52 -0.18
C TYR A 174 -22.62 23.07 1.25
N TYR A 175 -22.39 24.37 1.44
CA TYR A 175 -22.19 25.01 2.76
C TYR A 175 -23.05 26.26 2.98
N GLY A 176 -23.93 26.58 2.05
CA GLY A 176 -24.86 27.70 2.14
C GLY A 176 -26.14 27.37 2.92
N LYS A 177 -27.03 28.35 2.95
CA LYS A 177 -28.24 28.38 3.78
C LYS A 177 -29.26 27.25 3.55
N ASP A 178 -29.28 26.65 2.36
CA ASP A 178 -30.15 25.51 2.06
C ASP A 178 -29.52 24.16 2.51
N ALA A 179 -28.19 24.10 2.52
CA ALA A 179 -27.39 22.92 2.87
C ALA A 179 -27.02 22.85 4.37
N VAL A 180 -27.24 23.92 5.14
CA VAL A 180 -26.83 24.02 6.55
C VAL A 180 -28.01 24.46 7.44
N ILE A 181 -28.21 23.72 8.53
CA ILE A 181 -29.21 23.97 9.56
C ILE A 181 -28.54 24.71 10.72
N VAL A 182 -29.22 25.72 11.28
CA VAL A 182 -28.79 26.44 12.49
C VAL A 182 -29.80 26.18 13.61
N ASP A 183 -29.31 25.73 14.77
CA ASP A 183 -30.16 25.44 15.94
C ASP A 183 -30.52 26.70 16.77
N GLU A 184 -31.36 26.54 17.79
CA GLU A 184 -31.78 27.64 18.68
C GLU A 184 -30.64 28.28 19.48
N ASN A 185 -29.46 27.63 19.54
CA ASN A 185 -28.26 28.11 20.22
C ASN A 185 -27.24 28.74 19.24
N GLY A 186 -27.53 28.76 17.94
CA GLY A 186 -26.63 29.26 16.90
C GLY A 186 -25.58 28.25 16.42
N LYS A 187 -25.74 26.96 16.69
CA LYS A 187 -24.84 25.91 16.20
C LYS A 187 -25.24 25.45 14.79
N TYR A 188 -24.25 25.33 13.91
CA TYR A 188 -24.40 24.85 12.54
C TYR A 188 -24.28 23.31 12.45
N SER A 189 -25.12 22.68 11.61
CA SER A 189 -25.03 21.25 11.23
C SER A 189 -25.47 21.05 9.77
N LEU A 190 -24.86 20.10 9.05
CA LEU A 190 -25.19 19.80 7.65
C LEU A 190 -26.61 19.24 7.49
N ASN A 191 -27.30 19.64 6.42
CA ASN A 191 -28.56 19.05 5.97
C ASN A 191 -28.28 17.84 5.05
N ILE A 192 -28.13 16.67 5.67
CA ILE A 192 -27.70 15.42 5.00
C ILE A 192 -28.62 15.01 3.84
N ASP A 193 -29.92 15.28 3.91
CA ASP A 193 -30.85 14.95 2.81
C ASP A 193 -30.68 15.86 1.59
N TYR A 194 -30.33 17.14 1.81
CA TYR A 194 -30.11 18.12 0.74
C TYR A 194 -28.75 17.93 0.07
N SER A 195 -27.68 17.75 0.86
CA SER A 195 -26.34 17.50 0.31
C SER A 195 -26.32 16.21 -0.53
N ASN A 196 -26.93 15.12 -0.05
CA ASN A 196 -27.08 13.88 -0.82
C ASN A 196 -27.99 14.01 -2.05
N TYR A 197 -28.89 14.99 -2.12
CA TYR A 197 -29.66 15.29 -3.33
C TYR A 197 -28.81 16.01 -4.37
N TYR A 198 -28.07 17.05 -3.97
CA TYR A 198 -27.20 17.82 -4.87
C TYR A 198 -26.03 16.97 -5.41
N LYS A 199 -25.40 16.18 -4.54
CA LYS A 199 -24.32 15.23 -4.86
C LYS A 199 -24.68 14.29 -6.02
N ARG A 200 -25.86 13.66 -5.96
CA ARG A 200 -26.40 12.78 -7.02
C ARG A 200 -26.69 13.46 -8.37
N GLN A 201 -26.68 14.79 -8.42
CA GLN A 201 -26.91 15.54 -9.67
C GLN A 201 -25.60 15.92 -10.38
N TYR A 202 -24.46 15.82 -9.71
CA TYR A 202 -23.14 16.22 -10.25
C TYR A 202 -22.09 15.10 -10.25
N GLU A 203 -22.30 13.97 -9.56
CA GLU A 203 -21.36 12.84 -9.52
C GLU A 203 -21.37 11.92 -10.77
N GLU A 204 -22.14 12.19 -11.83
CA GLU A 204 -22.17 11.31 -13.03
C GLU A 204 -20.87 11.34 -13.88
N GLU A 205 -19.88 12.23 -13.62
CA GLU A 205 -18.71 12.39 -14.51
C GLU A 205 -17.29 12.26 -13.88
N ASP A 206 -17.09 12.22 -12.55
CA ASP A 206 -15.74 12.41 -11.95
C ASP A 206 -15.20 11.28 -11.04
N GLU A 207 -15.55 10.03 -11.31
CA GLU A 207 -15.01 8.85 -10.60
C GLU A 207 -13.59 8.42 -11.08
N SER A 208 -12.93 9.21 -11.94
CA SER A 208 -11.68 8.82 -12.62
C SER A 208 -10.49 9.77 -12.47
N TYR A 209 -10.17 10.21 -11.24
CA TYR A 209 -8.88 10.86 -11.02
C TYR A 209 -7.73 9.83 -11.01
N TYR A 210 -7.04 9.73 -12.14
CA TYR A 210 -6.09 8.68 -12.47
C TYR A 210 -4.91 8.54 -11.49
N SER A 211 -4.77 7.39 -10.84
CA SER A 211 -3.43 6.90 -10.49
C SER A 211 -2.68 6.66 -11.80
N ALA A 212 -1.67 7.47 -12.10
CA ALA A 212 -1.01 7.40 -13.41
C ALA A 212 -0.40 6.00 -13.65
N ASP A 213 -0.68 5.39 -14.79
CA ASP A 213 -0.14 4.06 -15.10
C ASP A 213 1.35 4.15 -15.48
N PHE A 214 2.23 3.55 -14.69
CA PHE A 214 3.65 3.42 -15.05
C PHE A 214 3.96 2.04 -15.61
N LYS A 215 4.47 1.99 -16.85
CA LYS A 215 4.94 0.76 -17.50
C LYS A 215 6.05 1.05 -18.49
N THR A 216 7.21 0.43 -18.28
CA THR A 216 8.38 0.56 -19.16
C THR A 216 8.83 -0.77 -19.77
N LYS A 217 9.52 -0.67 -20.90
CA LYS A 217 10.23 -1.74 -21.63
C LYS A 217 11.75 -1.51 -21.71
N ASN A 218 12.24 -0.42 -21.08
CA ASN A 218 13.60 0.10 -21.20
C ASN A 218 14.51 -0.24 -20.00
N GLY A 219 13.99 -1.00 -19.03
CA GLY A 219 14.75 -1.45 -17.88
C GLY A 219 15.71 -2.62 -18.16
N THR A 220 16.68 -2.79 -17.27
CA THR A 220 17.49 -4.00 -17.11
C THR A 220 17.34 -4.59 -15.72
N LEU A 221 17.70 -5.88 -15.57
CA LEU A 221 17.63 -6.61 -14.30
C LEU A 221 18.93 -7.37 -14.06
N VAL A 222 19.44 -7.31 -12.83
CA VAL A 222 20.43 -8.23 -12.28
C VAL A 222 19.80 -8.94 -11.09
N VAL A 223 19.87 -10.27 -11.06
CA VAL A 223 19.47 -11.07 -9.90
C VAL A 223 20.70 -11.70 -9.28
N GLU A 224 20.91 -11.47 -8.00
CA GLU A 224 21.97 -12.06 -7.19
C GLU A 224 21.36 -13.15 -6.30
N ILE A 225 21.83 -14.39 -6.45
CA ILE A 225 21.30 -15.58 -5.75
C ILE A 225 22.34 -16.71 -5.82
N ASN A 226 22.55 -17.49 -4.76
CA ASN A 226 23.57 -18.56 -4.67
C ASN A 226 25.00 -18.06 -4.95
N ASN A 227 25.33 -16.82 -4.57
CA ASN A 227 26.56 -16.10 -4.96
C ASN A 227 26.76 -15.88 -6.48
N ASP A 228 25.73 -16.15 -7.28
CA ASP A 228 25.73 -16.09 -8.73
C ASP A 228 24.96 -14.84 -9.21
N LYS A 229 25.39 -14.19 -10.31
CA LYS A 229 24.71 -13.00 -10.85
C LYS A 229 24.10 -13.27 -12.23
N LYS A 230 22.78 -13.41 -12.32
CA LYS A 230 22.04 -13.55 -13.58
C LYS A 230 21.69 -12.15 -14.12
N LYS A 231 22.00 -11.86 -15.39
CA LYS A 231 21.82 -10.52 -15.99
C LYS A 231 20.88 -10.55 -17.19
N PHE A 232 19.90 -9.64 -17.21
CA PHE A 232 18.88 -9.54 -18.25
C PHE A 232 18.81 -8.12 -18.81
N LYS A 233 19.19 -7.95 -20.08
CA LYS A 233 19.28 -6.63 -20.75
C LYS A 233 17.93 -6.03 -21.18
N LYS A 234 16.82 -6.76 -21.02
CA LYS A 234 15.48 -6.34 -21.45
C LYS A 234 14.44 -6.90 -20.49
N ILE A 235 13.76 -6.03 -19.77
CA ILE A 235 12.55 -6.38 -19.00
C ILE A 235 11.35 -5.55 -19.47
N THR A 236 10.15 -5.97 -19.10
CA THR A 236 9.02 -5.06 -18.87
C THR A 236 8.91 -4.90 -17.36
N PHE A 237 8.75 -3.67 -16.90
CA PHE A 237 8.52 -3.37 -15.49
C PHE A 237 7.36 -2.39 -15.37
N SER A 238 6.47 -2.58 -14.41
CA SER A 238 5.35 -1.67 -14.15
C SER A 238 5.01 -1.66 -12.67
N LEU A 239 4.27 -0.63 -12.25
CA LEU A 239 3.54 -0.70 -10.98
C LEU A 239 2.50 -1.84 -11.01
N GLY A 240 2.05 -2.24 -9.83
CA GLY A 240 0.85 -3.04 -9.61
C GLY A 240 -0.41 -2.29 -10.04
N ASN A 241 -1.53 -2.99 -10.14
CA ASN A 241 -2.82 -2.40 -10.50
C ASN A 241 -3.79 -2.49 -9.31
N GLY A 242 -4.92 -1.78 -9.40
CA GLY A 242 -6.02 -1.84 -8.43
C GLY A 242 -5.72 -1.14 -7.11
N SER A 243 -6.52 -1.47 -6.09
CA SER A 243 -6.49 -0.89 -4.73
C SER A 243 -5.09 -0.85 -4.12
N SER A 244 -4.22 -1.82 -4.41
CA SER A 244 -2.86 -1.87 -3.85
C SER A 244 -1.98 -0.63 -4.09
N ARG A 245 -2.40 0.30 -4.96
CA ARG A 245 -1.76 1.61 -5.17
C ARG A 245 -2.03 2.64 -4.08
N VAL A 246 -3.05 2.46 -3.23
CA VAL A 246 -3.33 3.41 -2.14
C VAL A 246 -2.44 3.20 -0.91
N TYR A 247 -1.72 2.07 -0.83
CA TYR A 247 -0.74 1.80 0.21
C TYR A 247 0.57 2.55 -0.02
N SER A 248 1.30 2.81 1.06
CA SER A 248 2.57 3.55 1.08
C SER A 248 3.71 2.85 0.33
N LYS A 249 3.69 1.51 0.30
CA LYS A 249 4.64 0.63 -0.38
C LYS A 249 3.92 -0.14 -1.52
N PRO A 250 4.04 0.31 -2.77
CA PRO A 250 3.27 -0.25 -3.89
C PRO A 250 3.83 -1.59 -4.36
N ASN A 251 2.96 -2.38 -4.99
CA ASN A 251 3.32 -3.61 -5.69
C ASN A 251 3.95 -3.32 -7.06
N TYR A 252 4.68 -4.29 -7.62
CA TYR A 252 5.29 -4.20 -8.96
C TYR A 252 5.08 -5.48 -9.79
N ASN A 253 5.01 -5.34 -11.10
CA ASN A 253 5.02 -6.44 -12.07
C ASN A 253 6.33 -6.47 -12.86
N LEU A 254 6.96 -7.64 -12.95
CA LEU A 254 8.24 -7.85 -13.63
C LEU A 254 8.12 -8.94 -14.70
N LYS A 255 8.52 -8.65 -15.95
CA LYS A 255 8.62 -9.62 -17.05
C LYS A 255 9.98 -9.58 -17.72
N ILE A 256 10.74 -10.67 -17.65
CA ILE A 256 11.97 -10.88 -18.43
C ILE A 256 11.60 -11.03 -19.91
N ARG A 257 12.36 -10.39 -20.82
CA ARG A 257 12.09 -10.38 -22.27
C ARG A 257 13.21 -11.05 -23.07
N GLY A 258 12.89 -11.45 -24.30
CA GLY A 258 13.85 -12.02 -25.26
C GLY A 258 14.16 -13.49 -25.01
N ASP A 259 13.13 -14.26 -24.64
CA ASP A 259 13.19 -15.71 -24.40
C ASP A 259 14.31 -16.11 -23.43
N LYS A 260 14.35 -15.35 -22.33
CA LYS A 260 15.17 -15.60 -21.15
C LYS A 260 14.30 -15.80 -19.93
N GLU A 261 14.79 -16.67 -19.06
CA GLU A 261 14.14 -17.12 -17.84
C GLU A 261 15.11 -17.00 -16.67
N LEU A 262 14.53 -16.83 -15.49
CA LEU A 262 15.17 -16.97 -14.20
C LEU A 262 14.62 -18.26 -13.58
N PHE A 263 15.42 -19.33 -13.61
CA PHE A 263 15.14 -20.64 -12.99
C PHE A 263 13.69 -21.13 -13.20
N GLY A 264 13.29 -21.25 -14.48
CA GLY A 264 11.97 -21.76 -14.89
C GLY A 264 10.82 -20.75 -14.90
N ARG A 265 11.09 -19.44 -14.75
CA ARG A 265 10.07 -18.38 -14.83
C ARG A 265 10.52 -17.14 -15.59
N ARG A 266 9.55 -16.45 -16.22
CA ARG A 266 9.74 -15.17 -16.94
C ARG A 266 9.01 -13.99 -16.31
N GLN A 267 7.99 -14.25 -15.50
CA GLN A 267 7.04 -13.26 -15.00
C GLN A 267 6.86 -13.45 -13.50
N PHE A 268 6.83 -12.35 -12.77
CA PHE A 268 6.75 -12.31 -11.31
C PHE A 268 5.95 -11.09 -10.88
N LYS A 269 5.26 -11.17 -9.73
CA LYS A 269 4.96 -9.98 -8.93
C LYS A 269 6.01 -9.83 -7.84
N LEU A 270 6.33 -8.59 -7.50
CA LEU A 270 7.09 -8.20 -6.30
C LEU A 270 6.12 -7.37 -5.48
N ARG A 271 5.66 -7.90 -4.35
CA ARG A 271 4.58 -7.32 -3.58
C ARG A 271 5.06 -6.76 -2.25
N GLY A 272 4.56 -5.59 -1.88
CA GLY A 272 4.76 -5.02 -0.56
C GLY A 272 3.89 -5.69 0.51
N ASP A 273 2.81 -6.39 0.11
CA ASP A 273 1.79 -7.03 0.97
C ASP A 273 1.45 -6.17 2.20
N ALA A 274 1.17 -4.88 1.97
CA ALA A 274 1.04 -3.89 3.03
C ALA A 274 -0.08 -4.20 4.04
N ALA A 275 -1.11 -4.95 3.64
CA ALA A 275 -2.17 -5.45 4.52
C ALA A 275 -1.72 -6.59 5.46
N ASP A 276 -0.63 -7.30 5.12
CA ASP A 276 -0.10 -8.41 5.90
C ASP A 276 1.09 -7.96 6.78
N PRO A 277 0.89 -7.69 8.08
CA PRO A 277 1.98 -7.36 8.99
C PRO A 277 3.05 -8.44 9.12
N SER A 278 2.77 -9.69 8.75
CA SER A 278 3.67 -10.84 8.94
C SER A 278 4.62 -11.07 7.75
N PHE A 279 4.26 -10.59 6.55
CA PHE A 279 4.77 -11.01 5.25
C PHE A 279 4.59 -12.51 4.92
N MET A 280 3.80 -13.27 5.68
CA MET A 280 3.71 -14.74 5.56
C MET A 280 2.41 -15.26 4.96
N ARG A 281 1.31 -14.52 4.88
CA ARG A 281 0.00 -15.05 4.45
C ARG A 281 0.06 -15.64 3.05
N THR A 282 0.53 -14.83 2.09
CA THR A 282 0.79 -15.24 0.70
C THR A 282 1.74 -16.44 0.59
N LYS A 283 2.77 -16.51 1.45
CA LYS A 283 3.75 -17.62 1.49
C LYS A 283 3.12 -18.91 2.01
N LEU A 284 2.49 -18.86 3.18
CA LEU A 284 1.88 -20.00 3.84
C LEU A 284 0.75 -20.60 3.01
N MET A 285 -0.10 -19.75 2.42
CA MET A 285 -1.18 -20.23 1.53
C MET A 285 -0.62 -20.88 0.28
N SER A 286 0.36 -20.26 -0.39
CA SER A 286 1.05 -20.91 -1.52
C SER A 286 1.66 -22.25 -1.11
N ASP A 287 2.29 -22.32 0.07
CA ASP A 287 2.94 -23.54 0.55
C ASP A 287 1.94 -24.65 0.88
N ILE A 288 0.80 -24.31 1.52
CA ILE A 288 -0.29 -25.24 1.84
C ILE A 288 -0.85 -25.89 0.57
N HIS A 289 -1.15 -25.10 -0.47
CA HIS A 289 -1.61 -25.63 -1.76
C HIS A 289 -0.57 -26.58 -2.38
N ASN A 290 0.71 -26.18 -2.42
CA ASN A 290 1.79 -27.01 -2.96
C ASN A 290 2.02 -28.30 -2.15
N ARG A 291 1.87 -28.26 -0.82
CA ARG A 291 1.96 -29.42 0.08
C ARG A 291 0.82 -30.41 -0.16
N LEU A 292 -0.39 -29.93 -0.43
CA LEU A 292 -1.55 -30.73 -0.84
C LEU A 292 -1.43 -31.27 -2.28
N GLY A 293 -0.44 -30.81 -3.04
CA GLY A 293 -0.21 -31.21 -4.44
C GLY A 293 -1.13 -30.54 -5.44
N LEU A 294 -1.87 -29.50 -5.02
CA LEU A 294 -2.76 -28.71 -5.86
C LEU A 294 -1.99 -27.94 -6.94
N LYS A 295 -2.63 -27.73 -8.08
CA LYS A 295 -2.10 -26.87 -9.13
C LYS A 295 -2.25 -25.41 -8.71
N SER A 296 -1.18 -24.83 -8.19
CA SER A 296 -1.18 -23.51 -7.56
C SER A 296 0.05 -22.67 -7.91
N LEU A 297 0.02 -21.40 -7.52
CA LEU A 297 1.20 -20.53 -7.54
C LEU A 297 2.19 -20.92 -6.44
N SER A 298 3.37 -20.33 -6.51
CA SER A 298 4.37 -20.37 -5.43
C SER A 298 4.71 -18.94 -5.02
N ALA A 299 5.09 -18.77 -3.77
CA ALA A 299 5.62 -17.51 -3.26
C ALA A 299 6.90 -17.75 -2.48
N ASN A 300 7.75 -16.73 -2.40
CA ASN A 300 8.91 -16.64 -1.52
C ASN A 300 9.25 -15.14 -1.37
N TYR A 301 10.49 -14.80 -1.07
CA TYR A 301 10.90 -13.42 -0.79
C TYR A 301 11.95 -12.92 -1.80
N ALA A 302 12.08 -11.61 -1.92
CA ALA A 302 13.18 -10.96 -2.61
C ALA A 302 13.47 -9.59 -1.99
N PHE A 303 14.74 -9.18 -2.00
CA PHE A 303 15.11 -7.78 -1.82
C PHE A 303 15.07 -7.08 -3.17
N LEU A 304 14.40 -5.93 -3.23
CA LEU A 304 14.29 -5.12 -4.44
C LEU A 304 15.14 -3.85 -4.33
N TYR A 305 15.88 -3.55 -5.39
CA TYR A 305 16.50 -2.25 -5.61
C TYR A 305 16.05 -1.71 -6.97
N ILE A 306 15.74 -0.42 -7.06
CA ILE A 306 15.49 0.28 -8.33
C ILE A 306 16.43 1.49 -8.37
N ASN A 307 17.30 1.55 -9.39
CA ASN A 307 18.36 2.57 -9.50
C ASN A 307 19.20 2.69 -8.21
N ASP A 308 19.58 1.53 -7.66
CA ASP A 308 20.34 1.33 -6.41
C ASP A 308 19.70 1.88 -5.12
N GLU A 309 18.51 2.47 -5.19
CA GLU A 309 17.65 2.77 -4.04
C GLU A 309 16.97 1.48 -3.52
N PHE A 310 17.00 1.26 -2.21
CA PHE A 310 16.48 0.04 -1.58
C PHE A 310 14.97 0.11 -1.38
N MET A 311 14.23 -0.76 -2.06
CA MET A 311 12.76 -0.85 -2.01
C MET A 311 12.26 -1.86 -0.96
N GLY A 312 13.14 -2.33 -0.08
CA GLY A 312 12.79 -3.21 1.02
C GLY A 312 12.63 -4.69 0.64
N LEU A 313 12.07 -5.44 1.59
CA LEU A 313 11.61 -6.82 1.42
C LEU A 313 10.32 -6.84 0.60
N GLN A 314 10.26 -7.73 -0.38
CA GLN A 314 9.10 -7.94 -1.23
C GLN A 314 8.71 -9.42 -1.18
N VAL A 315 7.41 -9.71 -1.15
CA VAL A 315 6.90 -11.07 -1.41
C VAL A 315 6.99 -11.30 -2.92
N LEU A 316 7.86 -12.23 -3.32
CA LEU A 316 8.05 -12.66 -4.69
C LEU A 316 7.02 -13.74 -5.01
N THR A 317 6.08 -13.46 -5.91
CA THR A 317 5.06 -14.45 -6.30
C THR A 317 5.19 -14.89 -7.75
N ASP A 318 4.86 -16.16 -7.98
CA ASP A 318 4.55 -16.68 -9.32
C ASP A 318 3.25 -16.03 -9.85
N ILE A 319 2.92 -16.28 -11.12
CA ILE A 319 1.70 -15.74 -11.74
C ILE A 319 1.19 -16.64 -12.87
N TYR A 320 -0.12 -16.90 -12.89
CA TYR A 320 -0.75 -17.60 -14.00
C TYR A 320 -0.67 -16.73 -15.25
N LYS A 321 0.15 -17.16 -16.20
CA LYS A 321 0.29 -16.64 -17.56
C LYS A 321 0.67 -17.82 -18.45
N GLU A 322 0.67 -17.61 -19.76
CA GLU A 322 1.15 -18.56 -20.78
C GLU A 322 2.39 -19.37 -20.36
N THR A 323 3.42 -18.71 -19.81
CA THR A 323 4.64 -19.39 -19.37
C THR A 323 4.42 -20.36 -18.20
N TRP A 324 3.54 -20.04 -17.26
CA TRP A 324 3.22 -20.97 -16.17
C TRP A 324 2.51 -22.21 -16.72
N ILE A 325 1.60 -22.02 -17.68
CA ILE A 325 0.88 -23.09 -18.38
C ILE A 325 1.85 -23.98 -19.18
N GLU A 326 2.84 -23.40 -19.88
CA GLU A 326 3.91 -24.16 -20.53
C GLU A 326 4.67 -25.04 -19.54
N TYR A 327 5.01 -24.52 -18.36
CA TYR A 327 5.79 -25.25 -17.36
C TYR A 327 4.99 -26.34 -16.61
N VAL A 328 3.69 -26.14 -16.38
CA VAL A 328 2.86 -27.05 -15.57
C VAL A 328 2.13 -28.08 -16.44
N TYR A 329 1.73 -27.71 -17.66
CA TYR A 329 0.94 -28.55 -18.57
C TYR A 329 1.65 -28.87 -19.90
N GLY A 330 2.73 -28.17 -20.25
CA GLY A 330 3.42 -28.35 -21.53
C GLY A 330 2.74 -27.67 -22.72
N GLU A 331 1.69 -26.87 -22.52
CA GLU A 331 1.03 -26.11 -23.59
C GLU A 331 1.71 -24.74 -23.77
N LYS A 332 2.19 -24.47 -24.99
CA LYS A 332 2.82 -23.20 -25.40
C LYS A 332 1.80 -22.35 -26.14
N ASN A 333 1.84 -21.01 -25.97
CA ASN A 333 0.89 -20.09 -26.61
C ASN A 333 -0.58 -20.48 -26.34
N THR A 334 -0.89 -20.91 -25.11
CA THR A 334 -2.27 -21.20 -24.71
C THR A 334 -3.18 -20.01 -25.01
N THR A 335 -4.38 -20.25 -25.53
CA THR A 335 -5.42 -19.21 -25.64
C THR A 335 -6.55 -19.40 -24.64
N ASN A 336 -6.50 -20.43 -23.78
CA ASN A 336 -7.61 -20.82 -22.92
C ASN A 336 -7.39 -20.51 -21.43
N LEU A 337 -6.61 -19.48 -21.09
CA LEU A 337 -6.41 -19.01 -19.72
C LEU A 337 -7.18 -17.69 -19.52
N PHE A 338 -8.13 -17.70 -18.59
CA PHE A 338 -8.98 -16.55 -18.28
C PHE A 338 -8.91 -16.21 -16.79
N LYS A 339 -8.74 -14.92 -16.46
CA LYS A 339 -8.89 -14.40 -15.11
C LYS A 339 -10.37 -14.12 -14.83
N GLY A 340 -10.89 -14.61 -13.70
CA GLY A 340 -12.21 -14.25 -13.19
C GLY A 340 -12.15 -12.96 -12.36
N ASN A 341 -13.10 -12.05 -12.61
CA ASN A 341 -13.29 -10.81 -11.87
C ASN A 341 -14.77 -10.41 -11.96
N ASN A 342 -15.50 -10.44 -10.85
CA ASN A 342 -16.98 -10.48 -10.81
C ASN A 342 -17.56 -11.68 -11.58
N ALA A 343 -16.94 -12.85 -11.42
CA ALA A 343 -17.26 -14.07 -12.17
C ALA A 343 -17.57 -15.27 -11.25
N ASP A 344 -18.62 -16.05 -11.55
CA ASP A 344 -19.22 -17.05 -10.65
C ASP A 344 -19.32 -18.48 -11.23
N LEU A 345 -18.59 -18.76 -12.32
CA LEU A 345 -18.69 -19.97 -13.16
C LEU A 345 -20.03 -20.15 -13.90
N THR A 346 -20.89 -19.13 -13.98
CA THR A 346 -22.12 -19.14 -14.80
C THR A 346 -22.00 -18.30 -16.07
N ILE A 347 -22.90 -18.56 -17.03
CA ILE A 347 -22.95 -17.82 -18.30
C ILE A 347 -23.43 -16.37 -18.12
N ASN A 348 -24.14 -16.07 -17.03
CA ASN A 348 -24.64 -14.73 -16.73
C ASN A 348 -23.48 -13.74 -16.50
N ASN A 349 -22.36 -14.23 -15.97
CA ASN A 349 -21.16 -13.46 -15.65
C ASN A 349 -20.02 -13.70 -16.66
N LEU A 350 -20.33 -14.09 -17.90
CA LEU A 350 -19.34 -14.27 -18.98
C LEU A 350 -18.39 -13.06 -19.14
N ASN A 351 -18.92 -11.85 -18.99
CA ASN A 351 -18.15 -10.60 -19.13
C ASN A 351 -17.15 -10.36 -17.98
N GLY A 352 -17.24 -11.12 -16.87
CA GLY A 352 -16.27 -11.09 -15.77
C GLY A 352 -14.99 -11.88 -16.07
N TYR A 353 -14.88 -12.55 -17.22
CA TYR A 353 -13.69 -13.31 -17.61
C TYR A 353 -12.83 -12.54 -18.61
N GLU A 354 -11.66 -12.08 -18.18
CA GLU A 354 -10.63 -11.49 -19.04
C GLU A 354 -9.65 -12.59 -19.50
N ASN A 355 -9.41 -12.72 -20.81
CA ASN A 355 -8.38 -13.65 -21.30
C ASN A 355 -6.98 -13.06 -21.08
N GLU A 356 -6.06 -13.86 -20.57
CA GLU A 356 -4.68 -13.43 -20.30
C GLU A 356 -3.81 -13.22 -21.55
N ASN A 357 -4.30 -13.66 -22.70
CA ASN A 357 -3.61 -13.56 -23.98
C ASN A 357 -4.23 -12.41 -24.78
N LYS A 358 -3.38 -11.49 -25.23
CA LYS A 358 -3.79 -10.18 -25.77
C LYS A 358 -4.43 -10.21 -27.16
N ASP A 359 -4.41 -11.35 -27.83
CA ASP A 359 -4.83 -11.52 -29.22
C ASP A 359 -6.03 -12.49 -29.31
N THR A 360 -7.02 -12.34 -28.43
CA THR A 360 -8.23 -13.16 -28.48
C THR A 360 -9.10 -12.88 -29.70
N THR A 361 -9.55 -13.96 -30.32
CA THR A 361 -10.56 -13.96 -31.36
C THR A 361 -11.95 -14.24 -30.76
N ALA A 362 -13.00 -13.99 -31.54
CA ALA A 362 -14.35 -14.42 -31.19
C ALA A 362 -14.53 -15.96 -31.22
N ASP A 363 -13.52 -16.73 -31.62
CA ASP A 363 -13.51 -18.19 -31.48
C ASP A 363 -13.00 -18.62 -30.09
N ASP A 364 -12.04 -17.91 -29.49
CA ASP A 364 -11.45 -18.26 -28.19
C ASP A 364 -12.46 -18.16 -27.03
N THR A 365 -13.46 -17.28 -27.12
CA THR A 365 -14.52 -17.16 -26.11
C THR A 365 -15.66 -18.16 -26.28
N LYS A 366 -15.72 -18.95 -27.37
CA LYS A 366 -16.79 -19.94 -27.59
C LYS A 366 -16.67 -21.12 -26.65
N ASP A 367 -15.45 -21.61 -26.43
CA ASP A 367 -15.18 -22.71 -25.52
C ASP A 367 -15.53 -22.34 -24.08
N LEU A 368 -15.18 -21.11 -23.66
CA LEU A 368 -15.59 -20.54 -22.38
C LEU A 368 -17.12 -20.42 -22.29
N SER A 369 -17.77 -19.81 -23.29
CA SER A 369 -19.23 -19.64 -23.31
C SER A 369 -19.96 -20.98 -23.23
N LYS A 370 -19.46 -22.02 -23.91
CA LYS A 370 -20.00 -23.37 -23.79
C LYS A 370 -19.80 -23.93 -22.38
N PHE A 371 -18.59 -23.85 -21.83
CA PHE A 371 -18.31 -24.34 -20.48
C PHE A 371 -19.21 -23.69 -19.42
N LEU A 372 -19.31 -22.36 -19.41
CA LEU A 372 -20.18 -21.63 -18.49
C LEU A 372 -21.66 -21.96 -18.70
N THR A 373 -22.09 -22.23 -19.94
CA THR A 373 -23.46 -22.71 -20.21
C THR A 373 -23.69 -24.10 -19.63
N ASP A 374 -22.74 -25.03 -19.81
CA ASP A 374 -22.83 -26.38 -19.24
C ASP A 374 -22.85 -26.32 -17.69
N MET A 375 -21.98 -25.51 -17.08
CA MET A 375 -21.93 -25.25 -15.63
C MET A 375 -23.23 -24.63 -15.10
N THR A 376 -23.84 -23.68 -15.83
CA THR A 376 -25.12 -23.06 -15.44
C THR A 376 -26.27 -24.07 -15.42
N ASN A 377 -26.27 -24.99 -16.40
CA ASN A 377 -27.28 -26.03 -16.55
C ASN A 377 -27.06 -27.26 -15.65
N ALA A 378 -25.90 -27.37 -14.99
CA ALA A 378 -25.62 -28.45 -14.06
C ALA A 378 -26.49 -28.34 -12.81
N GLU A 379 -26.97 -29.48 -12.29
CA GLU A 379 -27.69 -29.54 -11.02
C GLU A 379 -26.91 -30.31 -9.95
N THR A 380 -25.89 -31.08 -10.36
CA THR A 380 -25.05 -31.91 -9.49
C THR A 380 -23.59 -31.91 -9.96
N ALA A 381 -22.68 -32.33 -9.08
CA ALA A 381 -21.27 -32.60 -9.42
C ALA A 381 -21.12 -33.50 -10.67
N THR A 382 -21.89 -34.59 -10.74
CA THR A 382 -21.83 -35.59 -11.82
C THR A 382 -22.02 -34.98 -13.22
N ASP A 383 -22.81 -33.92 -13.33
CA ASP A 383 -23.10 -33.27 -14.62
C ASP A 383 -21.85 -32.60 -15.22
N VAL A 384 -20.90 -32.17 -14.37
CA VAL A 384 -19.70 -31.43 -14.78
C VAL A 384 -18.39 -32.21 -14.63
N GLU A 385 -18.41 -33.41 -14.03
CA GLU A 385 -17.24 -34.30 -13.88
C GLU A 385 -16.42 -34.50 -15.17
N SER A 386 -17.09 -34.51 -16.33
CA SER A 386 -16.46 -34.70 -17.63
C SER A 386 -15.80 -33.45 -18.23
N ILE A 387 -16.12 -32.26 -17.70
CA ILE A 387 -15.68 -30.96 -18.22
C ILE A 387 -14.95 -30.09 -17.18
N PHE A 388 -14.93 -30.47 -15.90
CA PHE A 388 -14.36 -29.69 -14.81
C PHE A 388 -13.57 -30.56 -13.82
N GLU A 389 -12.51 -30.00 -13.23
CA GLU A 389 -11.69 -30.65 -12.19
C GLU A 389 -12.26 -30.42 -10.79
N LEU A 390 -13.31 -31.16 -10.48
CA LEU A 390 -14.03 -31.05 -9.19
C LEU A 390 -13.16 -31.35 -7.96
N GLU A 391 -12.16 -32.24 -8.03
CA GLU A 391 -11.29 -32.48 -6.87
C GLU A 391 -10.45 -31.23 -6.53
N GLN A 392 -9.89 -30.55 -7.55
CA GLN A 392 -9.18 -29.28 -7.35
C GLN A 392 -10.16 -28.25 -6.79
N PHE A 393 -11.32 -28.04 -7.44
CA PHE A 393 -12.30 -27.05 -7.00
C PHE A 393 -12.79 -27.29 -5.56
N ASN A 394 -13.10 -28.52 -5.19
CA ASN A 394 -13.56 -28.84 -3.83
C ASN A 394 -12.47 -28.64 -2.78
N LYS A 395 -11.21 -28.92 -3.09
CA LYS A 395 -10.07 -28.63 -2.19
C LYS A 395 -9.80 -27.13 -2.07
N GLU A 396 -9.96 -26.37 -3.14
CA GLU A 396 -9.84 -24.91 -3.15
C GLU A 396 -10.93 -24.25 -2.30
N ILE A 397 -12.20 -24.61 -2.49
CA ILE A 397 -13.31 -24.11 -1.65
C ILE A 397 -13.20 -24.57 -0.19
N ALA A 398 -12.69 -25.79 0.05
CA ALA A 398 -12.41 -26.26 1.41
C ALA A 398 -11.26 -25.47 2.07
N LEU A 399 -10.21 -25.10 1.30
CA LEU A 399 -9.15 -24.22 1.79
C LEU A 399 -9.70 -22.83 2.11
N GLU A 400 -10.39 -22.20 1.16
CA GLU A 400 -11.04 -20.88 1.29
C GLU A 400 -11.90 -20.79 2.57
N TYR A 401 -12.70 -21.84 2.83
CA TYR A 401 -13.48 -21.99 4.06
C TYR A 401 -12.61 -22.19 5.32
N ILE A 402 -11.62 -23.08 5.27
CA ILE A 402 -10.76 -23.37 6.43
C ILE A 402 -9.95 -22.13 6.81
N THR A 403 -9.44 -21.36 5.84
CA THR A 403 -8.59 -20.18 6.06
C THR A 403 -9.37 -18.88 6.22
N ILE A 404 -10.68 -18.93 5.99
CA ILE A 404 -11.60 -17.78 5.97
C ILE A 404 -11.11 -16.73 4.96
N GLY A 405 -10.68 -17.19 3.77
CA GLY A 405 -10.28 -16.33 2.66
C GLY A 405 -11.51 -15.75 1.99
N THR A 406 -11.84 -14.48 2.26
CA THR A 406 -13.11 -13.88 1.82
C THR A 406 -13.07 -13.22 0.44
N ASP A 407 -11.89 -13.02 -0.17
CA ASP A 407 -11.69 -12.30 -1.45
C ASP A 407 -11.47 -13.25 -2.65
N HIS A 408 -11.95 -14.50 -2.58
CA HIS A 408 -11.79 -15.52 -3.63
C HIS A 408 -13.14 -15.88 -4.29
N PHE A 409 -13.51 -17.17 -4.33
CA PHE A 409 -14.70 -17.62 -5.06
C PHE A 409 -15.99 -17.06 -4.47
N MET A 410 -16.09 -16.93 -3.13
CA MET A 410 -17.27 -16.35 -2.48
C MET A 410 -17.44 -14.86 -2.79
N ALA A 411 -16.37 -14.14 -3.12
CA ALA A 411 -16.40 -12.77 -3.64
C ALA A 411 -16.45 -12.69 -5.18
N SER A 412 -16.50 -13.83 -5.89
CA SER A 412 -16.42 -13.90 -7.36
C SER A 412 -15.13 -13.26 -7.93
N HIS A 413 -14.02 -13.34 -7.19
CA HIS A 413 -12.78 -12.60 -7.44
C HIS A 413 -11.51 -13.48 -7.23
N ASN A 414 -10.33 -12.94 -7.57
CA ASN A 414 -9.00 -13.56 -7.41
C ASN A 414 -8.79 -15.03 -7.85
N TYR A 415 -9.41 -15.46 -8.95
CA TYR A 415 -9.11 -16.77 -9.54
C TYR A 415 -8.92 -16.72 -11.06
N TYR A 416 -8.40 -17.81 -11.59
CA TYR A 416 -8.35 -18.10 -13.02
C TYR A 416 -9.07 -19.41 -13.32
N ILE A 417 -9.53 -19.54 -14.56
CA ILE A 417 -9.92 -20.82 -15.15
C ILE A 417 -9.09 -21.09 -16.39
N TYR A 418 -8.75 -22.37 -16.57
CA TYR A 418 -7.92 -22.83 -17.66
C TYR A 418 -8.46 -24.13 -18.27
N LYS A 419 -8.61 -24.19 -19.59
CA LYS A 419 -9.00 -25.42 -20.31
C LYS A 419 -7.76 -26.26 -20.64
N GLN A 420 -7.62 -27.41 -19.99
CA GLN A 420 -6.51 -28.33 -20.20
C GLN A 420 -6.67 -29.09 -21.53
N PRO A 421 -5.75 -28.98 -22.51
CA PRO A 421 -5.87 -29.70 -23.79
C PRO A 421 -5.64 -31.21 -23.66
N GLN A 422 -5.07 -31.70 -22.55
CA GLN A 422 -4.72 -33.12 -22.34
C GLN A 422 -5.95 -33.98 -22.05
N ASN A 423 -6.95 -33.44 -21.35
CA ASN A 423 -8.19 -34.14 -20.96
C ASN A 423 -9.47 -33.39 -21.36
N GLY A 424 -9.36 -32.15 -21.84
CA GLY A 424 -10.49 -31.31 -22.26
C GLY A 424 -11.21 -30.58 -21.11
N LYS A 425 -10.78 -30.78 -19.86
CA LYS A 425 -11.43 -30.21 -18.67
C LYS A 425 -10.90 -28.84 -18.31
N TRP A 426 -11.78 -28.03 -17.75
CA TRP A 426 -11.45 -26.78 -17.08
C TRP A 426 -10.98 -27.03 -15.65
N ILE A 427 -10.02 -26.23 -15.18
CA ILE A 427 -9.52 -26.23 -13.80
C ILE A 427 -9.64 -24.83 -13.21
N TYR A 428 -10.03 -24.76 -11.93
CA TYR A 428 -10.05 -23.55 -11.11
C TYR A 428 -8.67 -23.35 -10.44
N LEU A 429 -8.19 -22.10 -10.38
CA LEU A 429 -6.84 -21.74 -9.96
C LEU A 429 -6.85 -20.41 -9.16
N SER A 430 -6.80 -20.47 -7.83
CA SER A 430 -6.81 -19.28 -6.94
C SER A 430 -5.48 -18.53 -6.89
N HIS A 431 -5.52 -17.24 -6.53
CA HIS A 431 -4.35 -16.38 -6.29
C HIS A 431 -4.66 -15.25 -5.27
N ASP A 432 -3.68 -14.38 -4.94
CA ASP A 432 -3.89 -13.21 -4.06
C ASP A 432 -4.35 -13.57 -2.63
N PHE A 433 -3.47 -14.29 -1.90
CA PHE A 433 -3.75 -14.81 -0.56
C PHE A 433 -3.30 -13.90 0.60
N ASP A 434 -3.20 -12.58 0.38
CA ASP A 434 -2.77 -11.64 1.42
C ASP A 434 -3.86 -11.31 2.46
N LEU A 435 -5.11 -11.67 2.17
CA LEU A 435 -6.27 -11.54 3.08
C LEU A 435 -6.72 -12.89 3.71
N ASP A 436 -6.00 -13.98 3.45
CA ASP A 436 -6.21 -15.29 4.08
C ASP A 436 -5.61 -15.37 5.49
N LEU A 437 -6.05 -16.39 6.25
CA LEU A 437 -5.55 -16.70 7.60
C LEU A 437 -5.81 -15.56 8.60
N ASP A 438 -7.01 -14.98 8.50
CA ASP A 438 -7.47 -13.79 9.25
C ASP A 438 -6.78 -12.49 8.84
N THR A 439 -7.49 -11.35 8.84
CA THR A 439 -6.85 -10.04 8.67
C THR A 439 -6.36 -9.53 10.03
N TYR A 440 -5.30 -8.71 10.07
CA TYR A 440 -4.86 -8.11 11.34
C TYR A 440 -5.77 -6.95 11.79
N THR A 441 -6.69 -6.52 10.93
CA THR A 441 -7.56 -5.35 11.13
C THR A 441 -8.89 -5.68 11.78
N ASP A 442 -9.49 -6.84 11.47
CA ASP A 442 -10.90 -7.10 11.75
C ASP A 442 -11.13 -8.21 12.80
N GLU A 443 -12.31 -8.26 13.41
CA GLU A 443 -12.69 -9.35 14.32
C GLU A 443 -13.34 -10.51 13.55
N THR A 444 -12.53 -11.46 13.06
CA THR A 444 -13.05 -12.62 12.33
C THR A 444 -13.62 -13.68 13.27
N ASN A 445 -14.85 -14.14 12.98
CA ASN A 445 -15.46 -15.28 13.66
C ASN A 445 -14.75 -16.59 13.28
N HIS A 446 -13.80 -17.05 14.10
CA HIS A 446 -13.09 -18.32 13.87
C HIS A 446 -14.00 -19.57 13.92
N GLU A 447 -15.22 -19.47 14.49
CA GLU A 447 -16.21 -20.55 14.61
C GLU A 447 -17.28 -20.51 13.50
N LEU A 448 -16.98 -19.84 12.37
CA LEU A 448 -17.86 -19.79 11.19
C LEU A 448 -18.05 -21.18 10.56
N THR A 449 -19.30 -21.64 10.44
CA THR A 449 -19.65 -22.91 9.77
C THR A 449 -19.61 -22.77 8.25
N PHE A 450 -19.55 -23.89 7.51
CA PHE A 450 -19.52 -23.83 6.04
C PHE A 450 -20.83 -23.29 5.45
N ASN A 451 -21.97 -23.51 6.12
CA ASN A 451 -23.26 -22.98 5.67
C ASN A 451 -23.37 -21.47 5.86
N ASP A 452 -22.72 -20.92 6.89
CA ASP A 452 -22.66 -19.47 7.12
C ASP A 452 -21.61 -18.79 6.23
N PHE A 453 -20.55 -19.52 5.86
CA PHE A 453 -19.52 -19.07 4.92
C PHE A 453 -19.99 -19.08 3.46
N ASN A 454 -20.75 -20.09 3.05
CA ASN A 454 -21.13 -20.30 1.65
C ASN A 454 -22.25 -19.34 1.19
N THR A 455 -21.88 -18.35 0.38
CA THR A 455 -22.82 -17.44 -0.30
C THR A 455 -23.18 -17.89 -1.73
N SER A 456 -22.57 -18.96 -2.23
CA SER A 456 -22.62 -19.34 -3.65
C SER A 456 -23.61 -20.45 -3.99
N ASN A 457 -24.47 -20.17 -4.97
CA ASN A 457 -25.35 -21.17 -5.57
C ASN A 457 -24.56 -22.27 -6.31
N MET A 458 -23.40 -21.95 -6.89
CA MET A 458 -22.56 -22.93 -7.59
C MET A 458 -21.95 -23.94 -6.61
N VAL A 459 -21.43 -23.47 -5.46
CA VAL A 459 -20.95 -24.34 -4.39
C VAL A 459 -22.09 -25.20 -3.82
N THR A 460 -23.28 -24.62 -3.67
CA THR A 460 -24.47 -25.38 -3.23
C THR A 460 -24.80 -26.53 -4.20
N LYS A 461 -24.76 -26.28 -5.51
CA LYS A 461 -25.00 -27.29 -6.55
C LYS A 461 -23.91 -28.36 -6.63
N LEU A 462 -22.64 -27.96 -6.65
CA LEU A 462 -21.52 -28.88 -6.93
C LEU A 462 -20.93 -29.55 -5.69
N ILE A 463 -21.06 -28.94 -4.51
CA ILE A 463 -20.41 -29.40 -3.27
C ILE A 463 -21.44 -29.90 -2.27
N LEU A 464 -22.46 -29.10 -1.93
CA LEU A 464 -23.47 -29.51 -0.95
C LEU A 464 -24.40 -30.63 -1.45
N SER A 465 -24.45 -30.90 -2.76
CA SER A 465 -25.08 -32.12 -3.30
C SER A 465 -24.31 -33.42 -2.99
N ASN A 466 -23.06 -33.32 -2.54
CA ASN A 466 -22.20 -34.45 -2.15
C ASN A 466 -21.37 -34.11 -0.90
N GLU A 467 -22.06 -33.79 0.20
CA GLU A 467 -21.42 -33.37 1.46
C GLU A 467 -20.32 -34.33 1.96
N GLU A 468 -20.52 -35.65 1.87
CA GLU A 468 -19.56 -36.63 2.39
C GLU A 468 -18.20 -36.53 1.68
N TYR A 469 -18.19 -36.33 0.36
CA TYR A 469 -16.94 -36.11 -0.37
C TYR A 469 -16.27 -34.79 0.04
N PHE A 470 -17.04 -33.74 0.32
CA PHE A 470 -16.49 -32.48 0.83
C PHE A 470 -15.89 -32.62 2.24
N LYS A 471 -16.54 -33.41 3.11
CA LYS A 471 -16.01 -33.76 4.45
C LYS A 471 -14.69 -34.54 4.34
N GLU A 472 -14.55 -35.42 3.34
CA GLU A 472 -13.28 -36.09 3.04
C GLU A 472 -12.18 -35.10 2.62
N MET A 473 -12.50 -34.07 1.80
CA MET A 473 -11.53 -33.03 1.42
C MET A 473 -11.10 -32.17 2.61
N ILE A 474 -12.05 -31.73 3.46
CA ILE A 474 -11.74 -31.00 4.70
C ILE A 474 -10.84 -31.84 5.60
N LYS A 475 -11.17 -33.13 5.79
CA LYS A 475 -10.36 -34.05 6.58
C LYS A 475 -8.95 -34.20 6.02
N GLU A 476 -8.81 -34.37 4.70
CA GLU A 476 -7.49 -34.45 4.05
C GLU A 476 -6.65 -33.20 4.30
N ILE A 477 -7.26 -32.01 4.20
CA ILE A 477 -6.58 -30.74 4.43
C ILE A 477 -6.11 -30.62 5.89
N ILE A 478 -6.98 -30.96 6.85
CA ILE A 478 -6.69 -30.90 8.30
C ILE A 478 -5.64 -31.93 8.74
N GLU A 479 -5.62 -33.12 8.13
CA GLU A 479 -4.62 -34.15 8.42
C GLU A 479 -3.26 -33.82 7.79
N LYS A 480 -3.23 -33.35 6.53
CA LYS A 480 -1.99 -33.22 5.76
C LYS A 480 -1.33 -31.83 5.85
N ALA A 481 -2.10 -30.76 5.90
CA ALA A 481 -1.59 -29.39 5.71
C ALA A 481 -2.01 -28.40 6.80
N PHE A 482 -3.30 -28.20 7.05
CA PHE A 482 -3.81 -27.26 8.06
C PHE A 482 -3.81 -27.90 9.46
N ASN A 483 -2.61 -28.26 9.94
CA ASN A 483 -2.42 -28.91 11.23
C ASN A 483 -1.35 -28.14 12.02
N PRO A 484 -1.57 -27.78 13.30
CA PRO A 484 -0.56 -27.10 14.12
C PRO A 484 0.80 -27.83 14.18
N SER A 485 0.80 -29.18 14.20
CA SER A 485 2.04 -29.98 14.17
C SER A 485 2.85 -29.84 12.87
N VAL A 486 2.20 -29.39 11.78
CA VAL A 486 2.78 -29.18 10.45
C VAL A 486 3.09 -27.70 10.22
N LEU A 487 2.14 -26.81 10.54
CA LEU A 487 2.26 -25.38 10.26
C LEU A 487 3.14 -24.63 11.27
N PHE A 488 3.14 -25.00 12.56
CA PHE A 488 3.93 -24.23 13.54
C PHE A 488 5.44 -24.34 13.31
N PRO A 489 6.03 -25.53 13.07
CA PRO A 489 7.45 -25.63 12.70
C PRO A 489 7.79 -24.86 11.43
N HIS A 490 6.90 -24.89 10.43
CA HIS A 490 7.08 -24.18 9.15
C HIS A 490 6.99 -22.66 9.29
N ILE A 491 6.07 -22.16 10.12
CA ILE A 491 5.97 -20.75 10.49
C ILE A 491 7.23 -20.30 11.24
N ASP A 492 7.73 -21.11 12.18
CA ASP A 492 8.95 -20.80 12.93
C ASP A 492 10.21 -20.81 12.04
N GLU A 493 10.26 -21.69 11.04
CA GLU A 493 11.29 -21.72 10.00
C GLU A 493 11.25 -20.44 9.15
N ILE A 494 10.09 -20.10 8.56
CA ILE A 494 9.92 -18.88 7.76
C ILE A 494 10.23 -17.64 8.62
N LYS A 495 9.72 -17.57 9.85
CA LYS A 495 9.98 -16.45 10.78
C LYS A 495 11.46 -16.27 11.05
N SER A 496 12.17 -17.35 11.34
CA SER A 496 13.61 -17.33 11.59
C SER A 496 14.41 -16.93 10.35
N PHE A 497 13.97 -17.39 9.17
CA PHE A 497 14.57 -17.05 7.87
C PHE A 497 14.38 -15.58 7.51
N ILE A 498 13.16 -15.04 7.56
CA ILE A 498 12.88 -13.68 7.09
C ILE A 498 13.23 -12.58 8.09
N LYS A 499 13.32 -12.88 9.39
CA LYS A 499 13.60 -11.90 10.46
C LYS A 499 14.70 -10.86 10.13
N PRO A 500 15.94 -11.24 9.76
CA PRO A 500 17.00 -10.26 9.48
C PRO A 500 16.69 -9.37 8.26
N TYR A 501 15.84 -9.83 7.34
CA TYR A 501 15.42 -9.06 6.17
C TYR A 501 14.27 -8.11 6.51
N VAL A 502 13.35 -8.51 7.40
CA VAL A 502 12.29 -7.64 7.95
C VAL A 502 12.91 -6.56 8.86
N GLU A 503 13.94 -6.88 9.65
CA GLU A 503 14.66 -5.88 10.45
C GLU A 503 15.31 -4.78 9.59
N LEU A 504 15.69 -5.08 8.35
CA LEU A 504 16.16 -4.10 7.37
C LEU A 504 15.02 -3.34 6.69
N ASP A 505 13.88 -3.99 6.42
CA ASP A 505 12.68 -3.36 5.86
C ASP A 505 12.02 -2.37 6.83
N LYS A 506 12.07 -2.66 8.14
CA LYS A 506 11.49 -1.86 9.22
C LYS A 506 12.49 -0.88 9.85
N LYS A 507 13.61 -0.62 9.18
CA LYS A 507 14.59 0.38 9.59
C LYS A 507 14.48 1.61 8.66
N PRO A 508 14.11 2.80 9.16
CA PRO A 508 14.16 4.01 8.38
C PRO A 508 15.62 4.43 8.08
N ASP A 509 15.78 5.22 7.02
CA ASP A 509 17.03 5.92 6.71
C ASP A 509 17.27 7.13 7.62
N GLU A 510 18.31 7.91 7.31
CA GLU A 510 18.68 9.11 8.08
C GLU A 510 17.64 10.25 8.01
N ASN A 511 16.74 10.23 7.03
CA ASN A 511 15.63 11.17 6.87
C ASN A 511 14.32 10.68 7.52
N GLY A 512 14.34 9.50 8.15
CA GLY A 512 13.16 8.86 8.73
C GLY A 512 12.34 8.04 7.73
N GLU A 513 12.84 7.83 6.51
CA GLU A 513 12.08 7.22 5.42
C GLU A 513 12.28 5.71 5.33
N TYR A 514 11.18 4.97 5.14
CA TYR A 514 11.19 3.51 5.14
C TYR A 514 11.42 2.94 3.72
N PRO A 515 12.20 1.84 3.58
CA PRO A 515 12.45 1.18 2.30
C PRO A 515 11.19 0.91 1.47
N GLY A 516 11.14 1.47 0.26
CA GLY A 516 10.02 1.30 -0.66
C GLY A 516 8.76 2.13 -0.34
N LYS A 517 8.76 3.02 0.68
CA LYS A 517 7.66 3.97 0.97
C LYS A 517 7.61 5.10 -0.08
N ILE A 518 7.45 4.76 -1.36
CA ILE A 518 7.47 5.72 -2.47
C ILE A 518 6.11 6.40 -2.71
N ASN A 519 5.03 5.89 -2.13
CA ASN A 519 3.77 6.61 -2.03
C ASN A 519 3.71 7.38 -0.70
N LYS A 520 3.90 8.69 -0.76
CA LYS A 520 3.84 9.61 0.39
C LYS A 520 2.41 10.04 0.71
N ASN A 521 1.50 9.91 -0.25
CA ASN A 521 0.09 10.30 -0.15
C ASN A 521 -0.84 9.11 0.17
N SER A 522 -0.28 8.06 0.78
CA SER A 522 -1.01 6.85 1.20
C SER A 522 -2.16 7.20 2.14
N TYR A 523 -3.39 6.83 1.79
CA TYR A 523 -4.54 6.88 2.70
C TYR A 523 -4.32 6.01 3.95
N TYR A 524 -3.56 4.93 3.76
CA TYR A 524 -3.36 3.84 4.71
C TYR A 524 -1.97 3.90 5.38
N GLU A 525 -1.65 4.98 6.09
CA GLU A 525 -0.36 5.10 6.81
C GLU A 525 -0.24 4.13 8.00
N GLU A 526 -1.35 3.73 8.61
CA GLU A 526 -1.44 2.80 9.74
C GLU A 526 -0.97 1.37 9.41
N TYR A 527 -0.89 1.04 8.12
CA TYR A 527 -0.34 -0.22 7.61
C TYR A 527 1.20 -0.26 7.60
N LEU A 528 1.87 0.80 8.07
CA LEU A 528 3.30 0.79 8.37
C LEU A 528 3.57 0.08 9.71
N PHE A 529 3.37 -1.24 9.73
CA PHE A 529 3.53 -2.04 10.95
C PHE A 529 4.98 -2.04 11.47
N THR A 530 5.13 -1.86 12.78
CA THR A 530 6.40 -1.94 13.52
C THR A 530 6.94 -3.39 13.58
N LEU A 531 8.22 -3.54 13.94
CA LEU A 531 8.82 -4.87 14.15
C LEU A 531 8.13 -5.67 15.28
N LYS A 532 7.56 -4.99 16.30
CA LYS A 532 6.74 -5.63 17.34
C LYS A 532 5.44 -6.17 16.74
N GLN A 533 4.69 -5.35 16.00
CA GLN A 533 3.45 -5.78 15.33
C GLN A 533 3.70 -6.92 14.32
N TRP A 534 4.82 -6.90 13.58
CA TRP A 534 5.25 -8.04 12.75
C TRP A 534 5.38 -9.31 13.59
N ASN A 535 6.15 -9.27 14.68
CA ASN A 535 6.36 -10.42 15.55
C ASN A 535 5.04 -10.97 16.12
N ASP A 536 4.21 -10.06 16.65
CA ASP A 536 2.98 -10.39 17.37
C ASP A 536 1.88 -10.90 16.41
N SER A 537 1.88 -10.45 15.16
CA SER A 537 0.99 -10.95 14.11
C SER A 537 1.26 -12.41 13.70
N ILE A 538 2.41 -12.96 14.07
CA ILE A 538 2.78 -14.36 13.79
C ILE A 538 2.49 -15.25 15.00
N GLU A 539 2.73 -14.75 16.22
CA GLU A 539 2.57 -15.52 17.46
C GLU A 539 1.11 -15.63 17.91
N PHE A 540 0.88 -16.16 19.12
CA PHE A 540 -0.46 -16.45 19.61
C PHE A 540 -1.17 -15.26 20.28
N ILE A 541 -0.45 -14.28 20.82
CA ILE A 541 -1.03 -13.20 21.63
C ILE A 541 -0.38 -11.87 21.25
N ASN A 542 -1.20 -10.90 20.83
CA ASN A 542 -0.85 -9.50 20.90
C ASN A 542 -1.27 -8.95 22.29
N GLU A 543 -0.28 -8.68 23.16
CA GLU A 543 -0.51 -8.22 24.54
C GLU A 543 -1.12 -6.81 24.65
N GLU A 544 -1.03 -5.99 23.60
CA GLU A 544 -1.52 -4.60 23.62
C GLU A 544 -2.98 -4.51 23.16
N ASN A 545 -3.38 -5.28 22.14
CA ASN A 545 -4.68 -5.16 21.48
C ASN A 545 -5.56 -6.42 21.53
N SER A 546 -5.15 -7.50 22.21
CA SER A 546 -5.87 -8.79 22.27
C SER A 546 -6.12 -9.49 20.91
N LYS A 547 -5.51 -9.01 19.82
CA LYS A 547 -5.66 -9.57 18.48
C LYS A 547 -4.92 -10.89 18.29
N CYS A 548 -5.50 -11.76 17.47
CA CYS A 548 -5.04 -13.12 17.21
C CYS A 548 -4.01 -13.11 16.06
N GLY A 549 -2.78 -13.56 16.30
CA GLY A 549 -1.79 -13.77 15.24
C GLY A 549 -1.95 -15.14 14.56
N LEU A 550 -1.16 -15.40 13.52
CA LEU A 550 -1.28 -16.59 12.64
C LEU A 550 -1.37 -17.91 13.44
N LYS A 551 -0.49 -18.13 14.42
CA LYS A 551 -0.53 -19.35 15.24
C LYS A 551 -1.81 -19.47 16.08
N CYS A 552 -2.32 -18.35 16.60
CA CYS A 552 -3.60 -18.29 17.30
C CYS A 552 -4.78 -18.62 16.39
N PHE A 553 -4.81 -18.05 15.18
CA PHE A 553 -5.86 -18.33 14.20
C PHE A 553 -5.88 -19.81 13.86
N ILE A 554 -4.72 -20.37 13.48
CA ILE A 554 -4.58 -21.76 13.05
C ILE A 554 -5.08 -22.73 14.12
N ILE A 555 -4.68 -22.59 15.39
CA ILE A 555 -5.11 -23.54 16.44
C ILE A 555 -6.58 -23.39 16.82
N ARG A 556 -7.12 -22.16 16.84
CA ARG A 556 -8.57 -21.93 17.07
C ARG A 556 -9.38 -22.58 15.95
N ARG A 557 -9.01 -22.31 14.70
CA ARG A 557 -9.71 -22.80 13.51
C ARG A 557 -9.57 -24.31 13.34
N TYR A 558 -8.39 -24.87 13.59
CA TYR A 558 -8.17 -26.32 13.65
C TYR A 558 -9.10 -26.98 14.67
N ARG A 559 -9.12 -26.49 15.92
CA ARG A 559 -10.02 -27.02 16.96
C ARG A 559 -11.48 -27.00 16.56
N PHE A 560 -11.94 -25.89 15.98
CA PHE A 560 -13.30 -25.74 15.50
C PHE A 560 -13.63 -26.77 14.41
N ILE A 561 -12.85 -26.84 13.33
CA ILE A 561 -13.08 -27.78 12.23
C ILE A 561 -13.02 -29.23 12.71
N CYS A 562 -12.08 -29.58 13.60
CA CYS A 562 -12.02 -30.92 14.19
C CYS A 562 -13.27 -31.28 15.00
N LYS A 563 -13.83 -30.33 15.78
CA LYS A 563 -15.07 -30.51 16.54
C LYS A 563 -16.28 -30.62 15.62
N GLU A 564 -16.43 -29.72 14.65
CA GLU A 564 -17.57 -29.62 13.72
C GLU A 564 -17.69 -30.86 12.82
N TYR A 565 -16.57 -31.34 12.28
CA TYR A 565 -16.54 -32.47 11.35
C TYR A 565 -16.21 -33.83 12.00
N GLY A 566 -16.05 -33.87 13.33
CA GLY A 566 -15.76 -35.10 14.07
C GLY A 566 -14.42 -35.76 13.70
N ILE A 567 -13.40 -34.97 13.36
CA ILE A 567 -12.08 -35.45 12.92
C ILE A 567 -11.23 -35.79 14.15
N GLU A 568 -10.57 -36.96 14.14
CA GLU A 568 -9.63 -37.37 15.19
C GLU A 568 -8.32 -36.57 15.05
N CYS A 569 -8.26 -35.45 15.76
CA CYS A 569 -7.15 -34.48 15.70
C CYS A 569 -6.17 -34.62 16.87
N ASP A 570 -4.95 -34.07 16.72
CA ASP A 570 -3.86 -34.21 17.70
C ASP A 570 -4.29 -33.72 19.09
N PRO A 571 -4.32 -34.60 20.12
CA PRO A 571 -4.83 -34.27 21.44
C PRO A 571 -4.03 -33.17 22.16
N THR A 572 -2.78 -32.93 21.74
CA THR A 572 -1.91 -31.86 22.28
C THR A 572 -2.48 -30.50 21.92
N TYR A 573 -2.86 -30.32 20.66
CA TYR A 573 -3.43 -29.06 20.16
C TYR A 573 -4.93 -28.95 20.43
N MET A 574 -5.64 -30.07 20.62
CA MET A 574 -7.04 -30.06 21.08
C MET A 574 -7.21 -29.73 22.57
N ASN A 575 -6.14 -29.79 23.38
CA ASN A 575 -6.19 -29.43 24.81
C ASN A 575 -6.47 -27.93 25.00
N GLU A 576 -7.59 -27.58 25.60
CA GLU A 576 -7.98 -26.18 25.85
C GLU A 576 -7.02 -25.45 26.80
N ASN A 577 -6.23 -26.19 27.61
CA ASN A 577 -5.15 -25.67 28.46
C ASN A 577 -3.76 -25.66 27.77
N TYR A 578 -3.68 -25.81 26.44
CA TYR A 578 -2.42 -25.64 25.71
C TYR A 578 -1.85 -24.24 25.98
N ASP A 579 -0.59 -24.16 26.43
CA ASP A 579 0.03 -22.88 26.75
C ASP A 579 0.39 -22.11 25.48
N MET A 580 -0.54 -21.22 25.09
CA MET A 580 -0.42 -20.30 23.97
C MET A 580 0.72 -19.29 24.16
N SER A 581 1.29 -19.11 25.36
CA SER A 581 2.44 -18.22 25.56
C SER A 581 3.80 -18.86 25.26
N ASN A 582 3.92 -20.21 25.37
CA ASN A 582 5.19 -20.93 25.20
C ASN A 582 5.14 -22.12 24.22
N GLY A 583 4.00 -22.37 23.55
CA GLY A 583 3.85 -23.40 22.52
C GLY A 583 3.92 -24.84 23.05
N LYS A 584 3.59 -25.08 24.33
CA LYS A 584 3.68 -26.40 24.97
C LYS A 584 2.37 -26.77 25.68
N GLY A 585 1.89 -27.99 25.45
CA GLY A 585 0.84 -28.57 26.29
C GLY A 585 1.43 -29.18 27.57
N GLU A 586 0.88 -28.83 28.74
CA GLU A 586 1.15 -29.61 29.95
C GLU A 586 0.48 -31.00 29.87
N PRO A 587 1.17 -32.08 30.26
CA PRO A 587 0.55 -33.38 30.45
C PRO A 587 -0.40 -33.35 31.65
N SER A 588 -1.68 -33.68 31.43
CA SER A 588 -2.70 -33.77 32.48
C SER A 588 -2.27 -34.72 33.61
N THR A 589 -1.99 -34.15 34.79
CA THR A 589 -1.94 -34.87 36.07
C THR A 589 -2.63 -34.04 37.17
N ILE A 590 -3.17 -34.74 38.17
CA ILE A 590 -4.22 -34.25 39.09
C ILE A 590 -3.63 -33.38 40.22
N LYS A 591 -4.43 -32.41 40.71
CA LYS A 591 -4.20 -31.45 41.84
C LYS A 591 -3.59 -32.09 43.12
N GLU A 592 -2.98 -31.38 44.09
CA GLU A 592 -3.36 -30.13 44.81
C GLU A 592 -2.15 -29.60 45.69
N PRO A 593 -2.23 -28.59 46.59
CA PRO A 593 -1.92 -27.16 46.33
C PRO A 593 -0.81 -26.49 47.21
N GLU A 594 -0.66 -25.17 47.03
CA GLU A 594 -0.07 -24.12 47.92
C GLU A 594 1.46 -23.98 48.14
N SER A 595 2.01 -22.81 47.78
CA SER A 595 2.32 -21.75 48.78
C SER A 595 2.85 -20.45 48.12
N GLU A 596 2.53 -19.30 48.73
CA GLU A 596 2.94 -17.96 48.30
C GLU A 596 4.35 -17.58 48.76
N SER A 597 5.05 -16.70 48.02
CA SER A 597 5.83 -15.62 48.64
C SER A 597 6.10 -14.46 47.68
N SER A 598 5.85 -13.24 48.15
CA SER A 598 6.12 -11.98 47.44
C SER A 598 7.43 -11.34 47.90
N SER A 599 8.06 -10.52 47.05
CA SER A 599 8.92 -9.41 47.51
C SER A 599 9.11 -8.31 46.46
N SER A 600 8.79 -7.08 46.87
CA SER A 600 9.13 -5.78 46.28
C SER A 600 10.65 -5.49 46.43
N SER A 601 11.31 -4.40 45.99
CA SER A 601 11.05 -3.19 45.16
C SER A 601 12.37 -2.37 45.14
N LEU A 602 12.55 -1.43 44.19
CA LEU A 602 12.87 0.01 44.44
C LEU A 602 13.56 0.74 43.27
N ASN A 603 13.18 2.02 43.11
CA ASN A 603 13.65 2.99 42.11
C ASN A 603 14.99 3.64 42.49
N THR A 604 15.62 4.36 41.54
CA THR A 604 16.14 5.71 41.82
C THR A 604 16.16 6.59 40.56
N GLU A 605 15.55 7.78 40.62
CA GLU A 605 15.66 8.85 39.60
C GLU A 605 16.82 9.80 39.90
N LYS A 606 17.19 10.66 38.91
CA LYS A 606 17.46 12.08 39.19
C LYS A 606 17.47 12.98 37.95
N GLU A 607 16.65 14.04 38.01
CA GLU A 607 16.73 15.23 37.13
C GLU A 607 17.92 16.14 37.47
N THR A 608 18.29 17.07 36.57
CA THR A 608 18.24 18.52 36.90
C THR A 608 18.17 19.39 35.64
N ALA A 609 17.45 20.52 35.69
CA ALA A 609 17.31 21.53 34.63
C ALA A 609 17.75 22.94 35.09
N VAL A 610 18.04 23.86 34.16
CA VAL A 610 18.34 25.30 34.43
C VAL A 610 17.84 26.21 33.27
N THR A 611 17.44 27.46 33.58
CA THR A 611 16.89 28.51 32.65
C THR A 611 17.45 29.91 33.01
N THR A 612 17.15 31.09 32.41
CA THR A 612 16.09 31.60 31.50
C THR A 612 16.51 32.98 30.89
N LYS A 613 15.67 33.59 30.02
CA LYS A 613 15.44 35.07 29.81
C LYS A 613 16.48 35.92 29.04
N ASN A 614 16.17 37.06 28.37
CA ASN A 614 14.93 37.66 27.78
C ASN A 614 15.27 39.00 27.03
N GLU A 615 14.26 39.65 26.41
CA GLU A 615 14.15 41.09 25.95
C GLU A 615 14.47 41.47 24.48
N SER A 616 14.06 42.69 24.04
CA SER A 616 13.16 42.86 22.84
C SER A 616 13.19 44.21 22.06
N VAL A 617 12.93 44.18 20.72
CA VAL A 617 12.12 45.12 19.86
C VAL A 617 12.63 46.60 19.68
N PRO A 618 12.66 47.30 18.49
CA PRO A 618 11.53 47.54 17.52
C PRO A 618 11.76 47.74 15.98
N THR A 619 10.72 47.37 15.20
CA THR A 619 10.00 48.01 14.04
C THR A 619 10.66 48.69 12.80
N SER A 620 10.06 48.38 11.62
CA SER A 620 9.68 49.21 10.42
C SER A 620 10.45 49.14 9.06
N GLU A 621 9.78 48.50 8.09
CA GLU A 621 9.66 48.77 6.62
C GLU A 621 10.73 49.55 5.82
N SER A 622 11.28 48.92 4.76
CA SER A 622 11.38 49.46 3.37
C SER A 622 12.05 48.44 2.43
N SER A 623 11.72 48.46 1.13
CA SER A 623 12.26 47.58 0.09
C SER A 623 13.80 47.60 -0.07
N ALA A 624 14.41 46.42 -0.22
CA ALA A 624 15.85 46.20 -0.36
C ALA A 624 16.16 44.95 -1.22
N PRO A 625 17.36 44.81 -1.82
CA PRO A 625 17.71 43.70 -2.73
C PRO A 625 18.08 42.41 -1.99
N LEU A 626 17.99 41.26 -2.68
CA LEU A 626 18.26 39.94 -2.08
C LEU A 626 19.67 39.87 -1.46
N HIS A 627 19.74 39.27 -0.27
CA HIS A 627 20.92 39.26 0.59
C HIS A 627 21.58 37.88 0.73
N CYS A 628 20.88 36.79 0.44
CA CYS A 628 21.37 35.41 0.57
C CYS A 628 20.69 34.47 -0.45
N LEU A 629 21.22 33.25 -0.59
CA LEU A 629 20.71 32.28 -1.57
C LEU A 629 19.30 31.74 -1.24
N SER A 630 18.91 31.65 0.03
CA SER A 630 17.62 31.08 0.44
C SER A 630 16.41 31.89 -0.05
N GLU A 631 16.58 33.20 -0.28
CA GLU A 631 15.50 34.09 -0.73
C GLU A 631 15.03 33.76 -2.16
N PHE A 632 15.88 33.14 -3.00
CA PHE A 632 15.47 32.62 -4.31
C PHE A 632 14.47 31.46 -4.22
N TYR A 633 14.41 30.79 -3.07
CA TYR A 633 13.55 29.64 -2.80
C TYR A 633 12.42 29.96 -1.79
N GLY A 634 12.20 31.25 -1.51
CA GLY A 634 11.11 31.73 -0.66
C GLY A 634 11.40 31.73 0.85
N TYR A 635 12.65 31.51 1.27
CA TYR A 635 13.05 31.50 2.67
C TYR A 635 13.89 32.75 3.04
N PRO A 636 13.62 33.42 4.17
CA PRO A 636 14.30 34.66 4.54
C PRO A 636 15.79 34.44 4.83
N CYS A 637 16.61 35.48 4.68
CA CYS A 637 17.96 35.45 5.23
C CYS A 637 17.94 35.45 6.75
N CYS A 638 18.90 34.75 7.37
CA CYS A 638 19.04 34.80 8.81
C CYS A 638 19.40 36.21 9.30
N SER A 639 18.90 36.55 10.49
CA SER A 639 19.39 37.72 11.23
C SER A 639 20.91 37.67 11.34
N PRO A 640 21.65 38.79 11.18
CA PRO A 640 23.12 38.81 11.33
C PRO A 640 23.64 38.30 12.69
N GLU A 641 22.78 38.19 13.69
CA GLU A 641 23.09 37.62 15.01
C GLU A 641 23.01 36.08 15.05
N LEU A 642 22.23 35.48 14.14
CA LEU A 642 22.17 34.04 13.92
C LEU A 642 23.32 33.66 12.97
N THR A 643 24.29 32.90 13.50
CA THR A 643 25.50 32.47 12.77
C THR A 643 25.77 30.97 12.91
N GLU A 644 24.91 30.26 13.64
CA GLU A 644 25.02 28.82 13.86
C GLU A 644 24.30 28.06 12.74
N VAL A 645 25.02 27.16 12.09
CA VAL A 645 24.53 26.33 10.98
C VAL A 645 23.85 25.09 11.57
N TYR A 646 22.54 24.95 11.33
CA TYR A 646 21.72 23.83 11.79
C TYR A 646 21.48 22.79 10.70
N ALA A 647 21.56 23.17 9.43
CA ALA A 647 21.53 22.28 8.28
C ALA A 647 22.38 22.86 7.14
N GLN A 648 22.77 22.00 6.19
CA GLN A 648 23.48 22.38 4.97
C GLN A 648 22.97 21.52 3.82
N ASP A 649 22.65 22.15 2.69
CA ASP A 649 22.18 21.48 1.47
C ASP A 649 22.73 22.17 0.21
N ASP A 650 22.25 21.78 -0.97
CA ASP A 650 22.67 22.33 -2.26
C ASP A 650 22.32 23.83 -2.45
N TYR A 651 21.51 24.42 -1.57
CA TYR A 651 21.13 25.84 -1.56
C TYR A 651 21.94 26.68 -0.56
N GLY A 652 22.72 26.02 0.32
CA GLY A 652 23.72 26.65 1.18
C GLY A 652 23.67 26.21 2.65
N ASP A 653 24.23 27.05 3.50
CA ASP A 653 24.21 26.93 4.96
C ASP A 653 22.91 27.52 5.51
N TRP A 654 22.25 26.79 6.39
CA TRP A 654 20.95 27.17 6.96
C TRP A 654 21.02 27.34 8.48
N GLY A 655 20.44 28.45 8.96
CA GLY A 655 20.17 28.68 10.37
C GLY A 655 18.69 28.50 10.69
N TYR A 656 18.36 28.41 11.99
CA TYR A 656 16.99 28.34 12.46
C TYR A 656 16.70 29.46 13.47
N ASP A 657 15.75 30.33 13.16
CA ASP A 657 15.32 31.40 14.06
C ASP A 657 14.27 30.86 15.04
N PHE A 658 14.74 30.33 16.17
CA PHE A 658 13.88 29.83 17.25
C PHE A 658 12.91 30.87 17.83
N SER A 659 13.12 32.17 17.60
CA SER A 659 12.20 33.21 18.08
C SER A 659 10.96 33.36 17.21
N LYS A 660 11.03 32.93 15.94
CA LYS A 660 9.94 32.93 14.96
C LYS A 660 9.52 31.54 14.50
N SER A 661 10.32 30.51 14.83
CA SER A 661 10.17 29.13 14.38
C SER A 661 10.28 28.96 12.86
N GLU A 662 11.21 29.69 12.22
CA GLU A 662 11.45 29.66 10.77
C GLU A 662 12.89 29.25 10.41
N TRP A 663 13.05 28.53 9.29
CA TRP A 663 14.35 28.29 8.67
C TRP A 663 14.80 29.51 7.86
N CYS A 664 16.09 29.82 7.90
CA CYS A 664 16.67 30.98 7.24
C CYS A 664 18.03 30.69 6.61
N GLY A 665 18.40 31.40 5.54
CA GLY A 665 19.68 31.21 4.85
C GLY A 665 20.83 32.01 5.47
N LEU A 666 21.98 31.38 5.64
CA LEU A 666 23.24 31.99 6.11
C LEU A 666 24.19 32.33 4.95
N THR A 667 24.14 31.60 3.83
CA THR A 667 25.03 31.82 2.68
C THR A 667 24.64 33.08 1.91
N LYS A 668 25.47 34.11 2.03
CA LYS A 668 25.26 35.44 1.42
C LYS A 668 25.46 35.43 -0.09
N TYR A 669 24.68 36.26 -0.77
CA TYR A 669 24.80 36.48 -2.21
C TYR A 669 25.80 37.61 -2.49
N GLU A 670 26.94 37.29 -3.14
CA GLU A 670 27.86 38.31 -3.64
C GLU A 670 27.44 38.78 -5.04
N SER A 671 26.74 39.92 -5.10
CA SER A 671 26.47 40.60 -6.36
C SER A 671 27.74 41.28 -6.89
N SER A 672 28.45 40.62 -7.80
CA SER A 672 29.54 41.23 -8.55
C SER A 672 28.99 42.23 -9.58
N THR A 673 28.92 43.50 -9.19
CA THR A 673 28.62 44.61 -10.10
C THR A 673 29.86 45.01 -10.91
N ASP A 674 30.34 44.12 -11.78
CA ASP A 674 31.40 44.45 -12.75
C ASP A 674 30.95 44.18 -14.19
N THR A 675 30.52 45.26 -14.84
CA THR A 675 30.30 45.31 -16.29
C THR A 675 31.62 45.48 -17.03
N THR A 676 32.34 44.38 -17.22
CA THR A 676 33.45 44.32 -18.19
C THR A 676 33.16 43.29 -19.27
N ASN A 677 33.19 43.75 -20.54
CA ASN A 677 33.04 42.87 -21.70
C ASN A 677 34.19 41.87 -21.76
N ASP A 678 33.88 40.58 -21.88
CA ASP A 678 34.76 39.60 -22.53
C ASP A 678 33.91 38.61 -23.34
N SER A 679 33.41 39.10 -24.48
CA SER A 679 32.38 38.47 -25.31
C SER A 679 32.96 37.52 -26.38
N ASP A 680 33.98 36.73 -26.03
CA ASP A 680 34.86 36.10 -27.03
C ASP A 680 35.13 34.59 -26.87
N ASN A 681 34.43 33.86 -25.98
CA ASN A 681 34.62 32.39 -25.86
C ASN A 681 33.41 31.58 -25.36
N CYS A 682 32.21 31.91 -25.81
CA CYS A 682 31.02 31.09 -25.57
C CYS A 682 30.85 30.02 -26.66
N TRP A 683 31.37 28.82 -26.39
CA TRP A 683 31.42 27.73 -27.38
C TRP A 683 30.04 27.20 -27.80
N SER A 684 29.04 27.23 -26.91
CA SER A 684 27.68 26.74 -27.19
C SER A 684 26.88 27.59 -28.18
N GLU A 685 27.22 28.88 -28.33
CA GLU A 685 26.52 29.77 -29.27
C GLU A 685 26.70 29.31 -30.72
N ALA A 686 27.85 28.70 -31.05
CA ALA A 686 28.09 28.10 -32.35
C ALA A 686 27.19 26.88 -32.65
N LEU A 687 26.64 26.26 -31.60
CA LEU A 687 25.70 25.14 -31.66
C LEU A 687 24.23 25.60 -31.57
N GLY A 688 23.99 26.91 -31.41
CA GLY A 688 22.65 27.51 -31.32
C GLY A 688 22.10 27.65 -29.90
N TYR A 689 22.93 27.50 -28.87
CA TYR A 689 22.53 27.54 -27.46
C TYR A 689 23.26 28.67 -26.69
N PRO A 690 22.57 29.43 -25.82
CA PRO A 690 23.18 30.55 -25.09
C PRO A 690 24.25 30.11 -24.10
N CYS A 691 25.04 31.06 -23.62
CA CYS A 691 25.95 30.87 -22.50
C CYS A 691 25.18 30.73 -21.19
N CYS A 692 25.68 29.92 -20.27
CA CYS A 692 25.15 29.93 -18.91
C CYS A 692 25.49 31.25 -18.20
N PRO A 693 24.55 31.86 -17.45
CA PRO A 693 24.84 32.99 -16.58
C PRO A 693 26.06 32.74 -15.68
N SER A 694 26.94 33.73 -15.57
CA SER A 694 28.14 33.65 -14.74
C SER A 694 27.78 33.31 -13.29
N GLY A 695 28.38 32.22 -12.78
CA GLY A 695 28.08 31.66 -11.46
C GLY A 695 27.44 30.27 -11.50
N ILE A 696 26.86 29.84 -12.64
CA ILE A 696 26.42 28.45 -12.82
C ILE A 696 27.64 27.54 -12.97
N THR A 697 27.89 26.71 -11.96
CA THR A 697 28.96 25.68 -11.96
C THR A 697 28.42 24.25 -12.04
N THR A 698 27.10 24.07 -11.91
CA THR A 698 26.42 22.76 -11.98
C THR A 698 26.40 22.24 -13.41
N VAL A 699 27.19 21.18 -13.67
CA VAL A 699 27.23 20.47 -14.95
C VAL A 699 26.13 19.40 -14.96
N TYR A 700 25.17 19.49 -15.87
CA TYR A 700 24.12 18.49 -16.06
C TYR A 700 24.47 17.47 -17.13
N GLU A 701 25.24 17.85 -18.15
CA GLU A 701 25.72 16.96 -19.22
C GLU A 701 27.12 17.40 -19.68
N HIS A 702 27.93 16.46 -20.17
CA HIS A 702 29.29 16.74 -20.69
C HIS A 702 29.49 15.95 -21.98
N ASP A 703 29.91 16.63 -23.05
CA ASP A 703 30.15 16.04 -24.36
C ASP A 703 31.51 16.46 -24.97
N GLU A 704 31.69 16.25 -26.27
CA GLU A 704 32.93 16.61 -26.97
C GLU A 704 33.10 18.13 -27.18
N ASP A 705 32.03 18.91 -27.02
CA ASP A 705 32.01 20.38 -27.20
C ASP A 705 32.17 21.12 -25.86
N GLY A 706 31.59 20.63 -24.76
CA GLY A 706 31.86 21.17 -23.42
C GLY A 706 30.98 20.69 -22.26
N ASP A 707 30.98 21.47 -21.17
CA ASP A 707 30.14 21.24 -19.98
C ASP A 707 28.82 22.01 -20.12
N TRP A 708 27.71 21.29 -20.17
CA TRP A 708 26.38 21.86 -20.33
C TRP A 708 25.66 22.06 -19.01
N SER A 709 24.89 23.14 -18.91
CA SER A 709 23.89 23.33 -17.85
C SER A 709 22.51 23.63 -18.43
N TYR A 710 21.49 23.62 -17.56
CA TYR A 710 20.11 23.93 -17.94
C TYR A 710 19.60 25.16 -17.20
N ASN A 711 19.15 26.18 -17.94
CA ASN A 711 18.60 27.40 -17.40
C ASN A 711 17.11 27.24 -17.12
N PHE A 712 16.77 26.80 -15.90
CA PHE A 712 15.39 26.57 -15.47
C PHE A 712 14.49 27.80 -15.54
N SER A 713 15.03 29.02 -15.45
CA SER A 713 14.26 30.27 -15.56
C SER A 713 13.83 30.61 -17.00
N LYS A 714 14.39 29.93 -18.01
CA LYS A 714 14.13 30.14 -19.43
C LYS A 714 13.82 28.86 -20.21
N GLU A 715 13.86 27.71 -19.55
CA GLU A 715 13.66 26.38 -20.12
C GLU A 715 14.60 26.07 -21.32
N GLU A 716 15.86 26.50 -21.24
CA GLU A 716 16.85 26.33 -22.32
C GLU A 716 18.19 25.76 -21.82
N TRP A 717 18.82 24.92 -22.64
CA TRP A 717 20.19 24.45 -22.42
C TRP A 717 21.20 25.56 -22.67
N CYS A 718 22.29 25.58 -21.90
CA CYS A 718 23.34 26.56 -22.02
C CYS A 718 24.75 25.95 -21.84
N GLY A 719 25.76 26.53 -22.49
CA GLY A 719 27.15 26.13 -22.32
C GLY A 719 27.80 26.83 -21.13
N ILE A 720 28.45 26.07 -20.24
CA ILE A 720 29.22 26.62 -19.13
C ILE A 720 30.57 27.11 -19.67
N ILE A 721 30.91 28.36 -19.36
CA ILE A 721 32.22 28.93 -19.64
C ILE A 721 33.11 28.74 -18.41
N LYS A 722 34.25 28.06 -18.57
CA LYS A 722 35.27 27.95 -17.52
C LYS A 722 36.07 29.25 -17.46
N HIS A 723 35.93 29.97 -16.34
CA HIS A 723 36.71 31.15 -16.00
C HIS A 723 38.00 30.78 -15.25
#